data_AF-A0A1V8TS27-F1
#
_entry.id   AF-A0A1V8TS27-F1
#
_cell.length_a   1.000
_cell.length_b   1.000
_cell.length_c   1.000
_cell.angle_alpha   90.00
_cell.angle_beta   90.00
_cell.angle_gamma   90.00
#
_symmetry.space_group_name_H-M   'P 1'
#
loop_
_entity.id
_entity.type
_entity.pdbx_description
1 polymer ?
#
loop_
_entity_poly.entity_id
_entity_poly.type
_entity_poly.pdbx_seq_one_letter_code
_entity_poly.pdbx_strand_id
1 'polypeptide(L)'
;MPLRAKILNPAMAGSASRSLSTSTPQIRELPGDEPNDVLFNSQYGVRTITLNRPKKLNSLNGSMARKIIPRLQEWEKSQLANVVVIKGEGRAFCAGGDVTALAQDNQKGAEGQQASKDYFGLEYQLDHQIATYSKPYVAFIDGITMGGGVGLSVHAPFRIATENTVFAMPETTIGFFPDVGASFFLPRMDGELGMYLALTSEQLKGVNVFYAGIATHYLHSTSLPSLEARLAELQFKDSATLQSRLQIINSTIEEFATGLPHDQPIAAPVGGQIRAAVDYVFQPANNFDDIITALEGLEQTQSDIEEIRSWAKRTRETILQRSPTSARVTLRQLREGGKWSIAETFRREHLIASKFMEHADFVEGVSSLLIRKPKTTPKWSPGSSAEVSEQDVDGFFDGTPGLELMGTGDYLDYPHAWVGLPREGEVEAYVSKKGGLTTDAVVTHFEEGNGGKQGTREKLEEILARKTIEGGDGSVTWKSDPDMVLRPTYDNTCLALTSQNTPDPFIVFARGKIYLTFTANTRIPLWEATSIFSFLNDSDSALVTKGPLFIPPPDTPWSERLWAPELHDLQGRWWVYFAAADPVLGNRSHRMYVLRGPLSSSSPRGDGSEDWTFVGPVKAMDPSQWAIDGTVFTLNGQLYLAYSGWPVGTSPADERTQALYLLPLSSPTMAVAGTTAVQISFPSEPWEKTGDVAIQEGPQWIVTPRLDSAGKPEWQGLLYSCSASWTPHYKMATLQYLGGDPMSPASWRKSRKPLLQSDVNGPGPHGPGHGMFLQERGETVVVFHATDHVGDGNQGRKARMQRVQWNKEGPWMGGWVGRETSSEKDWVSGVASDDSVTMIEEAQSLLGHSDMRP
;
A
#
# COMPACT_ATOMS: atom_id res chain seq x y z
N MET A 1 12.78 -54.69 -54.28
CA MET A 1 11.35 -54.81 -53.93
C MET A 1 10.95 -56.29 -53.99
N PRO A 2 9.90 -56.77 -53.30
CA PRO A 2 9.28 -56.34 -52.04
C PRO A 2 9.07 -57.59 -51.10
N LEU A 3 8.68 -57.48 -49.82
CA LEU A 3 7.30 -57.73 -49.31
C LEU A 3 7.43 -57.89 -47.77
N ARG A 4 6.86 -56.98 -46.96
CA ARG A 4 5.62 -57.16 -46.17
C ARG A 4 5.40 -58.54 -45.54
N ALA A 5 5.32 -58.57 -44.21
CA ALA A 5 4.44 -59.48 -43.49
C ALA A 5 3.77 -58.74 -42.32
N LYS A 6 2.43 -58.81 -42.30
CA LYS A 6 1.51 -58.33 -41.26
C LYS A 6 1.22 -59.48 -40.28
N ILE A 7 1.17 -59.12 -38.99
CA ILE A 7 0.20 -59.52 -37.95
C ILE A 7 -0.03 -61.02 -37.71
N LEU A 8 0.26 -61.47 -36.48
CA LEU A 8 -0.53 -62.47 -35.76
C LEU A 8 -0.63 -62.06 -34.27
N ASN A 9 -1.86 -61.99 -33.77
CA ASN A 9 -2.27 -62.03 -32.37
C ASN A 9 -3.70 -62.61 -32.37
N PRO A 10 -4.29 -63.15 -31.27
CA PRO A 10 -3.78 -63.58 -29.96
C PRO A 10 -4.22 -65.01 -29.57
N ALA A 11 -3.69 -65.56 -28.46
CA ALA A 11 -4.45 -66.12 -27.33
C ALA A 11 -3.65 -67.15 -26.48
N MET A 12 -3.93 -67.12 -25.18
CA MET A 12 -3.60 -68.09 -24.11
C MET A 12 -2.30 -67.88 -23.30
N ALA A 13 -2.37 -66.86 -22.43
CA ALA A 13 -2.32 -66.97 -20.97
C ALA A 13 -1.19 -67.75 -20.27
N GLY A 14 -0.41 -67.01 -19.48
CA GLY A 14 0.27 -67.49 -18.27
C GLY A 14 0.48 -66.32 -17.31
N SER A 15 -0.35 -66.25 -16.26
CA SER A 15 -0.33 -65.17 -15.26
C SER A 15 0.92 -65.25 -14.38
N ALA A 16 1.75 -64.21 -14.42
CA ALA A 16 2.65 -63.87 -13.33
C ALA A 16 2.46 -62.38 -13.05
N SER A 17 1.67 -62.09 -12.02
CA SER A 17 1.54 -60.74 -11.44
C SER A 17 2.90 -60.30 -10.90
N ARG A 18 3.63 -59.50 -11.69
CA ARG A 18 4.59 -58.53 -11.16
C ARG A 18 3.87 -57.19 -11.23
N SER A 19 3.63 -56.56 -10.07
CA SER A 19 3.18 -55.18 -10.01
C SER A 19 4.28 -54.28 -10.58
N LEU A 20 4.18 -54.03 -11.88
CA LEU A 20 4.92 -52.96 -12.53
C LEU A 20 4.34 -51.65 -12.00
N SER A 21 5.25 -50.80 -11.53
CA SER A 21 5.03 -49.39 -11.21
C SER A 21 4.07 -48.73 -12.20
N THR A 22 3.13 -47.96 -11.66
CA THR A 22 2.20 -47.10 -12.40
C THR A 22 2.91 -46.42 -13.58
N SER A 23 2.59 -46.84 -14.80
CA SER A 23 3.09 -46.21 -16.01
C SER A 23 2.48 -44.81 -16.11
N THR A 24 3.31 -43.77 -16.03
CA THR A 24 2.91 -42.41 -16.42
C THR A 24 2.29 -42.48 -17.82
N PRO A 25 1.09 -41.92 -18.06
CA PRO A 25 0.50 -41.87 -19.38
C PRO A 25 1.50 -41.25 -20.36
N GLN A 26 1.87 -41.97 -21.43
CA GLN A 26 2.74 -41.39 -22.46
C GLN A 26 1.97 -40.28 -23.18
N ILE A 27 2.36 -39.03 -22.93
CA ILE A 27 1.92 -37.86 -23.71
C ILE A 27 2.34 -38.10 -25.17
N ARG A 28 1.37 -38.08 -26.07
CA ARG A 28 1.55 -38.35 -27.51
C ARG A 28 0.57 -37.52 -28.32
N GLU A 29 0.91 -37.26 -29.57
CA GLU A 29 0.03 -36.59 -30.53
C GLU A 29 -1.33 -37.30 -30.64
N LEU A 30 -2.39 -36.51 -30.78
CA LEU A 30 -3.78 -36.96 -30.91
C LEU A 30 -4.31 -36.81 -32.34
N PRO A 31 -5.35 -37.56 -32.73
CA PRO A 31 -6.07 -37.31 -33.97
C PRO A 31 -6.62 -35.88 -33.99
N GLY A 32 -6.22 -35.07 -34.99
CA GLY A 32 -6.61 -33.67 -35.12
C GLY A 32 -5.50 -32.67 -34.77
N ASP A 33 -4.37 -33.13 -34.23
CA ASP A 33 -3.18 -32.30 -34.03
C ASP A 33 -2.62 -31.81 -35.38
N GLU A 34 -2.27 -30.53 -35.46
CA GLU A 34 -1.73 -29.91 -36.67
C GLU A 34 -0.31 -30.46 -36.93
N PRO A 35 0.04 -30.94 -38.14
CA PRO A 35 1.30 -31.66 -38.35
C PRO A 35 2.57 -30.79 -38.25
N ASN A 36 2.47 -29.49 -38.55
CA ASN A 36 3.60 -28.57 -38.68
C ASN A 36 3.48 -27.35 -37.76
N ASP A 37 2.71 -27.43 -36.68
CA ASP A 37 2.56 -26.34 -35.70
C ASP A 37 3.81 -26.14 -34.83
N VAL A 38 4.69 -27.14 -34.77
CA VAL A 38 6.04 -27.07 -34.21
C VAL A 38 7.03 -27.71 -35.19
N LEU A 39 8.11 -27.00 -35.49
CA LEU A 39 9.21 -27.53 -36.31
C LEU A 39 10.42 -27.82 -35.41
N PHE A 40 10.99 -29.01 -35.55
CA PHE A 40 12.19 -29.41 -34.83
C PHE A 40 13.38 -29.44 -35.79
N ASN A 41 14.50 -28.85 -35.37
CA ASN A 41 15.77 -28.92 -36.12
C ASN A 41 16.89 -29.44 -35.21
N SER A 42 17.89 -30.07 -35.81
CA SER A 42 19.08 -30.57 -35.12
C SER A 42 20.32 -30.16 -35.89
N GLN A 43 21.16 -29.32 -35.28
CA GLN A 43 22.40 -28.85 -35.86
C GLN A 43 23.52 -29.03 -34.84
N TYR A 44 24.45 -29.95 -35.12
CA TYR A 44 25.53 -30.33 -34.20
C TYR A 44 25.01 -30.55 -32.76
N GLY A 45 25.48 -29.76 -31.78
CA GLY A 45 25.06 -29.83 -30.39
C GLY A 45 23.71 -29.18 -30.08
N VAL A 46 23.15 -28.35 -30.99
CA VAL A 46 21.90 -27.62 -30.77
C VAL A 46 20.68 -28.42 -31.23
N ARG A 47 19.61 -28.31 -30.46
CA ARG A 47 18.27 -28.77 -30.79
C ARG A 47 17.32 -27.58 -30.78
N THR A 48 16.69 -27.30 -31.90
CA THR A 48 15.84 -26.10 -32.05
C THR A 48 14.37 -26.50 -32.10
N ILE A 49 13.54 -25.78 -31.34
CA ILE A 49 12.08 -25.81 -31.35
C ILE A 49 11.62 -24.50 -32.00
N THR A 50 10.94 -24.57 -33.14
CA THR A 50 10.34 -23.41 -33.79
C THR A 50 8.82 -23.50 -33.71
N LEU A 51 8.19 -22.53 -33.03
CA LEU A 51 6.74 -22.41 -32.96
C LEU A 51 6.24 -21.86 -34.30
N ASN A 52 5.42 -22.64 -35.01
CA ASN A 52 5.09 -22.40 -36.42
C ASN A 52 3.58 -22.28 -36.64
N ARG A 53 2.97 -21.30 -35.96
CA ARG A 53 1.58 -20.86 -36.20
C ARG A 53 1.53 -19.33 -36.40
N PRO A 54 2.28 -18.75 -37.35
CA PRO A 54 2.42 -17.30 -37.49
C PRO A 54 1.08 -16.57 -37.71
N LYS A 55 0.11 -17.22 -38.36
CA LYS A 55 -1.26 -16.68 -38.55
C LYS A 55 -2.03 -16.48 -37.25
N LYS A 56 -1.69 -17.23 -36.20
CA LYS A 56 -2.22 -17.13 -34.84
C LYS A 56 -1.18 -16.58 -33.86
N LEU A 57 -0.15 -15.87 -34.34
CA LEU A 57 0.90 -15.30 -33.48
C LEU A 57 1.57 -16.34 -32.58
N ASN A 58 1.70 -17.57 -33.08
CA ASN A 58 2.31 -18.69 -32.37
C ASN A 58 1.65 -19.02 -31.02
N SER A 59 0.35 -18.73 -30.86
CA SER A 59 -0.37 -19.08 -29.62
C SER A 59 -0.30 -20.59 -29.35
N LEU A 60 0.09 -20.95 -28.13
CA LEU A 60 0.29 -22.32 -27.68
C LEU A 60 -1.04 -23.08 -27.64
N ASN A 61 -1.05 -24.33 -28.07
CA ASN A 61 -2.22 -25.20 -27.97
C ASN A 61 -1.80 -26.61 -27.50
N GLY A 62 -2.78 -27.46 -27.19
CA GLY A 62 -2.49 -28.82 -26.74
C GLY A 62 -1.69 -29.66 -27.75
N SER A 63 -1.87 -29.42 -29.06
CA SER A 63 -1.15 -30.10 -30.13
C SER A 63 0.35 -29.81 -30.08
N MET A 64 0.73 -28.54 -29.88
CA MET A 64 2.12 -28.12 -29.73
C MET A 64 2.74 -28.69 -28.45
N ALA A 65 2.04 -28.58 -27.31
CA ALA A 65 2.53 -29.12 -26.03
C ALA A 65 2.80 -30.64 -26.10
N ARG A 66 1.88 -31.40 -26.71
CA ARG A 66 2.02 -32.85 -26.95
C ARG A 66 3.19 -33.23 -27.86
N LYS A 67 3.69 -32.30 -28.68
CA LYS A 67 4.90 -32.51 -29.49
C LYS A 67 6.18 -32.10 -28.77
N ILE A 68 6.13 -31.01 -28.01
CA ILE A 68 7.32 -30.45 -27.33
C ILE A 68 7.72 -31.32 -26.14
N ILE A 69 6.79 -31.71 -25.27
CA ILE A 69 7.10 -32.47 -24.04
C ILE A 69 7.88 -33.76 -24.35
N PRO A 70 7.43 -34.66 -25.26
CA PRO A 70 8.17 -35.89 -25.54
C PRO A 70 9.54 -35.61 -26.16
N ARG A 71 9.67 -34.52 -26.93
CA ARG A 71 10.93 -34.15 -27.57
C ARG A 71 11.96 -33.64 -26.55
N LEU A 72 11.53 -32.84 -25.58
CA LEU A 72 12.38 -32.42 -24.46
C LEU A 72 12.84 -33.64 -23.64
N GLN A 73 11.95 -34.60 -23.36
CA GLN A 73 12.33 -35.84 -22.66
C GLN A 73 13.33 -36.70 -23.45
N GLU A 74 13.20 -36.75 -24.77
CA GLU A 74 14.14 -37.45 -25.65
C GLU A 74 15.51 -36.77 -25.63
N TRP A 75 15.54 -35.45 -25.79
CA TRP A 75 16.78 -34.69 -25.82
C TRP A 75 17.49 -34.67 -24.47
N GLU A 76 16.75 -34.69 -23.37
CA GLU A 76 17.31 -34.80 -22.02
C GLU A 76 18.19 -36.05 -21.86
N LYS A 77 17.79 -37.16 -22.49
CA LYS A 77 18.53 -38.44 -22.45
C LYS A 77 19.70 -38.51 -23.43
N SER A 78 19.76 -37.62 -24.42
CA SER A 78 20.72 -37.70 -25.53
C SER A 78 21.99 -36.92 -25.26
N GLN A 79 23.16 -37.56 -25.21
CA GLN A 79 24.44 -36.84 -25.04
C GLN A 79 24.81 -35.93 -26.23
N LEU A 80 24.15 -36.09 -27.39
CA LEU A 80 24.35 -35.24 -28.56
C LEU A 80 23.56 -33.93 -28.51
N ALA A 81 22.58 -33.82 -27.61
CA ALA A 81 21.79 -32.61 -27.41
C ALA A 81 22.43 -31.81 -26.27
N ASN A 82 23.23 -30.80 -26.62
CA ASN A 82 24.00 -29.98 -25.68
C ASN A 82 23.23 -28.72 -25.26
N VAL A 83 22.49 -28.12 -26.17
CA VAL A 83 21.72 -26.88 -25.94
C VAL A 83 20.38 -27.00 -26.63
N VAL A 84 19.30 -26.61 -25.95
CA VAL A 84 17.97 -26.46 -26.54
C VAL A 84 17.73 -24.98 -26.82
N VAL A 85 17.27 -24.67 -28.03
CA VAL A 85 16.84 -23.32 -28.43
C VAL A 85 15.36 -23.36 -28.75
N ILE A 86 14.58 -22.42 -28.23
CA ILE A 86 13.20 -22.17 -28.64
C ILE A 86 13.05 -20.80 -29.29
N LYS A 87 12.31 -20.73 -30.39
CA LYS A 87 12.02 -19.49 -31.15
C LYS A 87 10.65 -19.55 -31.82
N GLY A 88 10.13 -18.40 -32.23
CA GLY A 88 8.88 -18.29 -32.99
C GLY A 88 9.12 -17.97 -34.46
N GLU A 89 8.21 -18.42 -35.33
CA GLU A 89 8.17 -18.02 -36.74
C GLU A 89 7.37 -16.72 -36.91
N GLY A 90 7.90 -15.76 -37.67
CA GLY A 90 7.21 -14.50 -37.99
C GLY A 90 7.34 -13.44 -36.88
N ARG A 91 6.28 -12.63 -36.69
CA ARG A 91 6.32 -11.40 -35.85
C ARG A 91 6.15 -11.61 -34.33
N ALA A 92 5.98 -12.85 -33.89
CA ALA A 92 5.70 -13.17 -32.49
C ALA A 92 6.54 -14.37 -32.08
N PHE A 93 7.11 -14.33 -30.88
CA PHE A 93 7.64 -15.54 -30.27
C PHE A 93 6.48 -16.48 -29.94
N CYS A 94 5.57 -16.03 -29.06
CA CYS A 94 4.34 -16.72 -28.69
C CYS A 94 3.39 -15.73 -27.96
N ALA A 95 2.20 -15.51 -28.51
CA ALA A 95 1.19 -14.59 -27.96
C ALA A 95 0.09 -15.35 -27.18
N GLY A 96 0.46 -16.02 -26.09
CA GLY A 96 -0.45 -16.68 -25.16
C GLY A 96 -0.86 -18.09 -25.57
N GLY A 97 -1.73 -18.71 -24.76
CA GLY A 97 -2.46 -19.93 -25.15
C GLY A 97 -3.57 -19.64 -26.17
N ASP A 98 -4.06 -20.66 -26.86
CA ASP A 98 -5.22 -20.60 -27.77
C ASP A 98 -6.54 -20.52 -26.97
N VAL A 99 -6.65 -19.50 -26.10
CA VAL A 99 -7.75 -19.29 -25.13
C VAL A 99 -9.12 -19.16 -25.80
N THR A 100 -9.14 -18.82 -27.10
CA THR A 100 -10.37 -18.79 -27.90
C THR A 100 -10.98 -20.18 -28.04
N ALA A 101 -10.16 -21.22 -28.20
CA ALA A 101 -10.62 -22.60 -28.22
C ALA A 101 -11.14 -23.02 -26.84
N LEU A 102 -10.43 -22.66 -25.77
CA LEU A 102 -10.84 -22.97 -24.39
C LEU A 102 -12.20 -22.36 -24.03
N ALA A 103 -12.44 -21.09 -24.40
CA ALA A 103 -13.74 -20.46 -24.15
C ALA A 103 -14.88 -21.13 -24.93
N GLN A 104 -14.62 -21.61 -26.16
CA GLN A 104 -15.58 -22.38 -26.94
C GLN A 104 -15.86 -23.76 -26.35
N ASP A 105 -14.83 -24.39 -25.77
CA ASP A 105 -14.98 -25.66 -25.08
C ASP A 105 -15.76 -25.48 -23.77
N ASN A 106 -15.45 -24.48 -22.96
CA ASN A 106 -16.16 -24.22 -21.69
C ASN A 106 -17.67 -23.96 -21.90
N GLN A 107 -18.09 -23.46 -23.07
CA GLN A 107 -19.50 -23.30 -23.42
C GLN A 107 -20.24 -24.63 -23.65
N LYS A 108 -19.54 -25.76 -23.80
CA LYS A 108 -20.11 -27.10 -23.94
C LYS A 108 -20.42 -27.75 -22.58
N GLY A 109 -20.30 -27.02 -21.48
CA GLY A 109 -20.55 -27.52 -20.12
C GLY A 109 -19.38 -28.32 -19.57
N ALA A 110 -19.66 -29.22 -18.62
CA ALA A 110 -18.64 -29.90 -17.81
C ALA A 110 -17.57 -30.66 -18.63
N GLU A 111 -17.96 -31.28 -19.74
CA GLU A 111 -17.02 -32.00 -20.61
C GLU A 111 -16.00 -31.06 -21.26
N GLY A 112 -16.45 -29.91 -21.77
CA GLY A 112 -15.55 -28.94 -22.38
C GLY A 112 -14.73 -28.16 -21.35
N GLN A 113 -15.30 -27.89 -20.17
CA GLN A 113 -14.53 -27.37 -19.02
C GLN A 113 -13.41 -28.34 -18.61
N GLN A 114 -13.68 -29.65 -18.62
CA GLN A 114 -12.65 -30.65 -18.35
C GLN A 114 -11.56 -30.67 -19.43
N ALA A 115 -11.92 -30.55 -20.71
CA ALA A 115 -10.93 -30.45 -21.79
C ALA A 115 -10.00 -29.24 -21.62
N SER A 116 -10.53 -28.10 -21.17
CA SER A 116 -9.71 -26.92 -20.87
C SER A 116 -8.79 -27.13 -19.66
N LYS A 117 -9.27 -27.82 -18.61
CA LYS A 117 -8.41 -28.21 -17.47
C LYS A 117 -7.27 -29.12 -17.90
N ASP A 118 -7.55 -30.10 -18.76
CA ASP A 118 -6.55 -31.02 -19.29
C ASP A 118 -5.50 -30.28 -20.14
N TYR A 119 -5.88 -29.22 -20.87
CA TYR A 119 -4.94 -28.34 -21.57
C TYR A 119 -3.98 -27.63 -20.60
N PHE A 120 -4.49 -26.99 -19.55
CA PHE A 120 -3.63 -26.34 -18.55
C PHE A 120 -2.74 -27.33 -17.80
N GLY A 121 -3.23 -28.55 -17.55
CA GLY A 121 -2.40 -29.63 -17.02
C GLY A 121 -1.20 -29.93 -17.91
N LEU A 122 -1.39 -30.00 -19.24
CA LEU A 122 -0.30 -30.19 -20.20
C LEU A 122 0.64 -28.97 -20.29
N GLU A 123 0.10 -27.76 -20.30
CA GLU A 123 0.90 -26.52 -20.34
C GLU A 123 1.79 -26.40 -19.12
N TYR A 124 1.25 -26.56 -17.91
CA TYR A 124 2.03 -26.42 -16.68
C TYR A 124 3.01 -27.58 -16.47
N GLN A 125 2.71 -28.78 -16.99
CA GLN A 125 3.69 -29.88 -17.07
C GLN A 125 4.89 -29.52 -17.96
N LEU A 126 4.64 -28.85 -19.09
CA LEU A 126 5.69 -28.37 -19.99
C LEU A 126 6.52 -27.27 -19.34
N ASP A 127 5.87 -26.26 -18.76
CA ASP A 127 6.55 -25.13 -18.12
C ASP A 127 7.41 -25.60 -16.93
N HIS A 128 6.90 -26.52 -16.10
CA HIS A 128 7.69 -27.14 -15.03
C HIS A 128 8.88 -27.93 -15.56
N GLN A 129 8.70 -28.65 -16.67
CA GLN A 129 9.80 -29.37 -17.31
C GLN A 129 10.88 -28.41 -17.82
N ILE A 130 10.51 -27.26 -18.40
CA ILE A 130 11.44 -26.20 -18.80
C ILE A 130 12.15 -25.61 -17.58
N ALA A 131 11.41 -25.31 -16.51
CA ALA A 131 11.92 -24.71 -15.30
C ALA A 131 12.93 -25.58 -14.54
N THR A 132 12.85 -26.90 -14.70
CA THR A 132 13.68 -27.88 -14.01
C THR A 132 14.56 -28.69 -14.97
N TYR A 133 14.70 -28.21 -16.22
CA TYR A 133 15.36 -28.94 -17.28
C TYR A 133 16.85 -29.15 -16.98
N SER A 134 17.33 -30.38 -17.15
CA SER A 134 18.71 -30.74 -16.78
C SER A 134 19.77 -30.32 -17.82
N LYS A 135 19.37 -29.56 -18.84
CA LYS A 135 20.24 -29.10 -19.92
C LYS A 135 20.07 -27.60 -20.18
N PRO A 136 21.09 -26.94 -20.73
CA PRO A 136 20.97 -25.54 -21.14
C PRO A 136 19.80 -25.32 -22.10
N TYR A 137 18.97 -24.33 -21.78
CA TYR A 137 17.79 -23.92 -22.53
C TYR A 137 17.87 -22.43 -22.82
N VAL A 138 17.69 -22.05 -24.09
CA VAL A 138 17.78 -20.67 -24.57
C VAL A 138 16.49 -20.30 -25.29
N ALA A 139 15.83 -19.24 -24.83
CA ALA A 139 14.63 -18.70 -25.48
C ALA A 139 14.96 -17.41 -26.23
N PHE A 140 14.72 -17.40 -27.54
CA PHE A 140 14.73 -16.17 -28.34
C PHE A 140 13.33 -15.57 -28.31
N ILE A 141 13.11 -14.61 -27.41
CA ILE A 141 11.81 -13.94 -27.23
C ILE A 141 11.68 -12.74 -28.21
N ASP A 142 12.06 -12.98 -29.47
CA ASP A 142 12.00 -12.01 -30.57
C ASP A 142 10.54 -11.84 -31.04
N GLY A 143 9.94 -10.71 -30.68
CA GLY A 143 8.53 -10.41 -30.95
C GLY A 143 7.61 -10.50 -29.73
N ILE A 144 6.30 -10.57 -29.99
CA ILE A 144 5.26 -10.64 -28.95
C ILE A 144 5.45 -11.91 -28.09
N THR A 145 5.54 -11.71 -26.77
CA THR A 145 5.73 -12.75 -25.75
C THR A 145 4.73 -12.51 -24.62
N MET A 146 3.62 -13.25 -24.62
CA MET A 146 2.51 -13.07 -23.66
C MET A 146 1.97 -14.43 -23.21
N GLY A 147 1.35 -14.51 -22.02
CA GLY A 147 0.72 -15.73 -21.47
C GLY A 147 1.61 -16.97 -21.60
N GLY A 148 1.13 -18.04 -22.24
CA GLY A 148 1.93 -19.25 -22.53
C GLY A 148 3.32 -19.01 -23.15
N GLY A 149 3.52 -17.94 -23.91
CA GLY A 149 4.87 -17.57 -24.39
C GLY A 149 5.83 -17.15 -23.27
N VAL A 150 5.30 -16.52 -22.22
CA VAL A 150 6.04 -16.25 -21.00
C VAL A 150 6.39 -17.56 -20.30
N GLY A 151 5.45 -18.51 -20.18
CA GLY A 151 5.70 -19.85 -19.61
C GLY A 151 6.85 -20.61 -20.28
N LEU A 152 6.86 -20.60 -21.62
CA LEU A 152 7.89 -21.25 -22.43
C LEU A 152 9.28 -20.60 -22.33
N SER A 153 9.41 -19.42 -21.71
CA SER A 153 10.65 -18.64 -21.71
C SER A 153 11.13 -18.24 -20.32
N VAL A 154 10.27 -17.73 -19.44
CA VAL A 154 10.65 -17.05 -18.18
C VAL A 154 11.42 -17.95 -17.21
N HIS A 155 11.17 -19.26 -17.26
CA HIS A 155 11.86 -20.22 -16.41
C HIS A 155 13.19 -20.74 -16.97
N ALA A 156 13.52 -20.40 -18.22
CA ALA A 156 14.80 -20.76 -18.83
C ALA A 156 15.93 -19.86 -18.33
N PRO A 157 17.17 -20.37 -18.19
CA PRO A 157 18.31 -19.55 -17.76
C PRO A 157 18.66 -18.43 -18.75
N PHE A 158 18.48 -18.65 -20.05
CA PHE A 158 18.80 -17.67 -21.08
C PHE A 158 17.54 -17.22 -21.81
N ARG A 159 17.23 -15.93 -21.67
CA ARG A 159 16.04 -15.29 -22.23
C ARG A 159 16.51 -14.05 -22.97
N ILE A 160 16.54 -14.14 -24.29
CA ILE A 160 17.17 -13.13 -25.15
C ILE A 160 16.07 -12.26 -25.74
N ALA A 161 15.98 -11.03 -25.22
CA ALA A 161 15.15 -9.99 -25.80
C ALA A 161 15.85 -9.33 -27.00
N THR A 162 15.03 -8.77 -27.88
CA THR A 162 15.42 -7.99 -29.05
C THR A 162 14.67 -6.67 -29.07
N GLU A 163 14.95 -5.82 -30.05
CA GLU A 163 14.17 -4.62 -30.34
C GLU A 163 12.69 -4.90 -30.64
N ASN A 164 12.33 -6.14 -31.03
CA ASN A 164 10.96 -6.52 -31.34
C ASN A 164 10.19 -7.09 -30.13
N THR A 165 10.87 -7.38 -29.01
CA THR A 165 10.23 -8.02 -27.86
C THR A 165 9.13 -7.13 -27.29
N VAL A 166 7.94 -7.70 -27.12
CA VAL A 166 6.82 -7.09 -26.39
C VAL A 166 6.32 -8.09 -25.36
N PHE A 167 6.63 -7.83 -24.09
CA PHE A 167 6.21 -8.63 -22.95
C PHE A 167 4.91 -8.08 -22.35
N ALA A 168 3.96 -8.95 -22.01
CA ALA A 168 2.84 -8.63 -21.12
C ALA A 168 2.16 -9.89 -20.57
N MET A 169 1.42 -9.70 -19.48
CA MET A 169 0.51 -10.69 -18.88
C MET A 169 -0.95 -10.16 -18.96
N PRO A 170 -1.63 -10.28 -20.11
CA PRO A 170 -2.98 -9.72 -20.35
C PRO A 170 -4.14 -10.54 -19.75
N GLU A 171 -3.87 -11.52 -18.88
CA GLU A 171 -4.86 -12.48 -18.40
C GLU A 171 -6.01 -11.82 -17.62
N THR A 172 -5.72 -10.82 -16.78
CA THR A 172 -6.76 -10.08 -16.03
C THR A 172 -7.71 -9.31 -16.96
N THR A 173 -7.28 -9.01 -18.18
CA THR A 173 -8.10 -8.34 -19.21
C THR A 173 -9.16 -9.28 -19.78
N ILE A 174 -8.89 -10.59 -19.82
CA ILE A 174 -9.80 -11.60 -20.39
C ILE A 174 -10.58 -12.38 -19.32
N GLY A 175 -10.57 -11.93 -18.07
CA GLY A 175 -11.26 -12.62 -16.97
C GLY A 175 -10.51 -13.87 -16.48
N PHE A 176 -9.18 -13.85 -16.57
CA PHE A 176 -8.28 -14.89 -16.08
C PHE A 176 -7.21 -14.29 -15.14
N PHE A 177 -6.36 -15.11 -14.56
CA PHE A 177 -5.25 -14.68 -13.70
C PHE A 177 -3.91 -14.92 -14.40
N PRO A 178 -2.85 -14.15 -14.12
CA PRO A 178 -1.50 -14.45 -14.61
C PRO A 178 -1.07 -15.82 -14.10
N ASP A 179 -0.80 -16.74 -15.02
CA ASP A 179 -0.49 -18.15 -14.74
C ASP A 179 0.92 -18.51 -15.27
N VAL A 180 1.15 -19.77 -15.65
CA VAL A 180 2.42 -20.28 -16.22
C VAL A 180 3.64 -19.95 -15.36
N GLY A 181 3.48 -20.00 -14.04
CA GLY A 181 4.51 -19.68 -13.07
C GLY A 181 4.63 -18.20 -12.72
N ALA A 182 3.70 -17.35 -13.15
CA ALA A 182 3.66 -15.93 -12.81
C ALA A 182 3.62 -15.66 -11.31
N SER A 183 2.93 -16.49 -10.52
CA SER A 183 2.95 -16.39 -9.06
C SER A 183 4.32 -16.75 -8.46
N PHE A 184 5.23 -17.35 -9.23
CA PHE A 184 6.62 -17.57 -8.84
C PHE A 184 7.54 -16.42 -9.25
N PHE A 185 7.54 -16.02 -10.52
CA PHE A 185 8.53 -15.07 -11.03
C PHE A 185 8.18 -13.60 -10.77
N LEU A 186 6.91 -13.20 -10.86
CA LEU A 186 6.50 -11.80 -10.67
C LEU A 186 6.79 -11.30 -9.24
N PRO A 187 6.51 -12.06 -8.16
CA PRO A 187 6.87 -11.63 -6.80
C PRO A 187 8.37 -11.55 -6.53
N ARG A 188 9.22 -12.08 -7.43
CA ARG A 188 10.68 -12.09 -7.32
C ARG A 188 11.35 -11.03 -8.19
N MET A 189 10.56 -10.22 -8.90
CA MET A 189 11.06 -9.02 -9.58
C MET A 189 11.42 -7.94 -8.55
N ASP A 190 12.23 -6.95 -8.96
CA ASP A 190 12.59 -5.84 -8.07
C ASP A 190 11.33 -5.10 -7.58
N GLY A 191 11.26 -4.80 -6.28
CA GLY A 191 10.16 -4.11 -5.62
C GLY A 191 8.78 -4.67 -5.99
N GLU A 192 7.84 -3.80 -6.36
CA GLU A 192 6.45 -4.21 -6.66
C GLU A 192 6.13 -4.18 -8.17
N LEU A 193 7.16 -4.21 -9.03
CA LEU A 193 6.97 -4.17 -10.48
C LEU A 193 6.13 -5.35 -10.97
N GLY A 194 6.39 -6.55 -10.43
CA GLY A 194 5.64 -7.75 -10.82
C GLY A 194 4.16 -7.68 -10.48
N MET A 195 3.81 -7.13 -9.31
CA MET A 195 2.42 -6.91 -8.90
C MET A 195 1.71 -5.91 -9.83
N TYR A 196 2.38 -4.81 -10.15
CA TYR A 196 1.86 -3.82 -11.10
C TYR A 196 1.61 -4.44 -12.48
N LEU A 197 2.58 -5.17 -13.05
CA LEU A 197 2.44 -5.81 -14.36
C LEU A 197 1.29 -6.84 -14.38
N ALA A 198 1.11 -7.59 -13.29
CA ALA A 198 0.04 -8.57 -13.15
C ALA A 198 -1.37 -7.94 -13.18
N LEU A 199 -1.56 -6.85 -12.41
CA LEU A 199 -2.87 -6.22 -12.26
C LEU A 199 -3.24 -5.31 -13.43
N THR A 200 -2.25 -4.64 -14.03
CA THR A 200 -2.50 -3.68 -15.12
C THR A 200 -2.41 -4.31 -16.51
N SER A 201 -1.66 -5.40 -16.65
CA SER A 201 -1.28 -5.97 -17.95
C SER A 201 -0.47 -5.01 -18.83
N GLU A 202 0.28 -4.08 -18.22
CA GLU A 202 1.15 -3.13 -18.93
C GLU A 202 2.17 -3.86 -19.82
N GLN A 203 2.47 -3.26 -20.98
CA GLN A 203 3.42 -3.84 -21.94
C GLN A 203 4.83 -3.29 -21.70
N LEU A 204 5.79 -4.19 -21.53
CA LEU A 204 7.21 -3.85 -21.59
C LEU A 204 7.76 -4.16 -22.98
N LYS A 205 8.60 -3.26 -23.50
CA LYS A 205 9.11 -3.34 -24.88
C LYS A 205 10.62 -3.28 -24.92
N GLY A 206 11.20 -4.06 -25.83
CA GLY A 206 12.61 -4.03 -26.16
C GLY A 206 13.52 -4.12 -24.94
N VAL A 207 14.44 -3.16 -24.82
CA VAL A 207 15.45 -3.12 -23.76
C VAL A 207 14.84 -3.01 -22.35
N ASN A 208 13.63 -2.47 -22.19
CA ASN A 208 12.99 -2.39 -20.88
C ASN A 208 12.57 -3.77 -20.34
N VAL A 209 12.41 -4.79 -21.20
CA VAL A 209 12.21 -6.19 -20.78
C VAL A 209 13.47 -6.75 -20.13
N PHE A 210 14.65 -6.33 -20.61
CA PHE A 210 15.95 -6.66 -20.03
C PHE A 210 16.19 -5.91 -18.71
N TYR A 211 15.96 -4.59 -18.66
CA TYR A 211 16.10 -3.81 -17.42
C TYR A 211 15.14 -4.21 -16.29
N ALA A 212 13.96 -4.73 -16.65
CA ALA A 212 13.00 -5.27 -15.68
C ALA A 212 13.41 -6.65 -15.12
N GLY A 213 14.44 -7.31 -15.67
CA GLY A 213 14.90 -8.64 -15.26
C GLY A 213 14.14 -9.82 -15.88
N ILE A 214 13.15 -9.56 -16.74
CA ILE A 214 12.41 -10.60 -17.47
C ILE A 214 13.32 -11.24 -18.51
N ALA A 215 14.07 -10.46 -19.28
CA ALA A 215 15.12 -10.99 -20.16
C ALA A 215 16.47 -10.99 -19.43
N THR A 216 17.32 -11.99 -19.71
CA THR A 216 18.69 -12.03 -19.15
C THR A 216 19.73 -11.41 -20.08
N HIS A 217 19.40 -11.27 -21.36
CA HIS A 217 20.25 -10.68 -22.39
C HIS A 217 19.41 -9.86 -23.35
N TYR A 218 20.04 -8.87 -23.97
CA TYR A 218 19.46 -8.05 -25.04
C TYR A 218 20.39 -8.06 -26.25
N LEU A 219 19.91 -8.56 -27.39
CA LEU A 219 20.64 -8.65 -28.65
C LEU A 219 19.80 -8.10 -29.78
N HIS A 220 20.42 -7.53 -30.81
CA HIS A 220 19.71 -7.17 -32.03
C HIS A 220 19.22 -8.43 -32.77
N SER A 221 18.00 -8.42 -33.29
CA SER A 221 17.37 -9.60 -33.94
C SER A 221 18.23 -10.21 -35.07
N THR A 222 18.97 -9.37 -35.80
CA THR A 222 19.85 -9.82 -36.91
C THR A 222 21.01 -10.70 -36.46
N SER A 223 21.38 -10.66 -35.18
CA SER A 223 22.49 -11.46 -34.63
C SER A 223 22.04 -12.85 -34.19
N LEU A 224 20.73 -13.09 -34.02
CA LEU A 224 20.20 -14.36 -33.52
C LEU A 224 20.57 -15.59 -34.37
N PRO A 225 20.54 -15.55 -35.72
CA PRO A 225 20.97 -16.69 -36.53
C PRO A 225 22.45 -17.03 -36.34
N SER A 226 23.31 -16.01 -36.21
CA SER A 226 24.74 -16.20 -35.96
C SER A 226 25.00 -16.75 -34.56
N LEU A 227 24.25 -16.31 -33.56
CA LEU A 227 24.30 -16.86 -32.22
C LEU A 227 23.86 -18.34 -32.21
N GLU A 228 22.76 -18.70 -32.87
CA GLU A 228 22.30 -20.10 -32.94
C GLU A 228 23.35 -21.01 -33.60
N ALA A 229 23.99 -20.54 -34.68
CA ALA A 229 25.10 -21.24 -35.30
C ALA A 229 26.29 -21.40 -34.34
N ARG A 230 26.63 -20.35 -33.58
CA ARG A 230 27.72 -20.41 -32.60
C ARG A 230 27.43 -21.35 -31.45
N LEU A 231 26.20 -21.37 -30.93
CA LEU A 231 25.76 -22.33 -29.91
C LEU A 231 25.85 -23.77 -30.41
N ALA A 232 25.62 -24.02 -31.70
CA ALA A 232 25.73 -25.35 -32.31
C ALA A 232 27.17 -25.88 -32.32
N GLU A 233 28.16 -24.99 -32.42
CA GLU A 233 29.58 -25.32 -32.41
C GLU A 233 30.13 -25.65 -31.01
N LEU A 234 29.42 -25.27 -29.94
CA LEU A 234 29.89 -25.50 -28.58
C LEU A 234 29.99 -26.99 -28.28
N GLN A 235 31.20 -27.39 -27.85
CA GLN A 235 31.48 -28.74 -27.36
C GLN A 235 31.76 -28.69 -25.87
N PHE A 236 31.00 -29.47 -25.12
CA PHE A 236 31.18 -29.62 -23.68
C PHE A 236 31.89 -30.93 -23.39
N LYS A 237 32.74 -30.94 -22.35
CA LYS A 237 33.24 -32.21 -21.81
C LYS A 237 32.06 -33.00 -21.23
N ASP A 238 32.05 -34.31 -21.39
CA ASP A 238 31.00 -35.17 -20.82
C ASP A 238 30.87 -35.00 -19.30
N SER A 239 32.00 -34.73 -18.61
CA SER A 239 32.06 -34.46 -17.17
C SER A 239 31.69 -33.03 -16.76
N ALA A 240 31.36 -32.14 -17.70
CA ALA A 240 31.02 -30.75 -17.38
C ALA A 240 29.67 -30.66 -16.68
N THR A 241 29.66 -30.06 -15.49
CA THR A 241 28.45 -29.79 -14.71
C THR A 241 27.52 -28.83 -15.48
N LEU A 242 26.22 -28.85 -15.17
CA LEU A 242 25.26 -27.92 -15.75
C LEU A 242 25.71 -26.46 -15.56
N GLN A 243 26.16 -26.09 -14.35
CA GLN A 243 26.66 -24.75 -14.05
C GLN A 243 27.80 -24.33 -14.98
N SER A 244 28.79 -25.20 -15.21
CA SER A 244 29.90 -24.90 -16.12
C SER A 244 29.44 -24.74 -17.57
N ARG A 245 28.44 -25.53 -18.01
CA ARG A 245 27.85 -25.39 -19.34
C ARG A 245 27.11 -24.05 -19.48
N LEU A 246 26.33 -23.65 -18.47
CA LEU A 246 25.64 -22.37 -18.43
C LEU A 246 26.65 -21.20 -18.47
N GLN A 247 27.75 -21.25 -17.74
CA GLN A 247 28.79 -20.19 -17.77
C GLN A 247 29.41 -19.98 -19.16
N ILE A 248 29.70 -21.08 -19.87
CA ILE A 248 30.23 -21.02 -21.25
C ILE A 248 29.18 -20.41 -22.18
N ILE A 249 27.91 -20.84 -22.08
CA ILE A 249 26.83 -20.31 -22.90
C ILE A 249 26.58 -18.84 -22.61
N ASN A 250 26.58 -18.42 -21.34
CA ASN A 250 26.47 -17.02 -20.95
C ASN A 250 27.56 -16.18 -21.65
N SER A 251 28.81 -16.59 -21.52
CA SER A 251 29.95 -15.91 -22.15
C SER A 251 29.79 -15.86 -23.68
N THR A 252 29.31 -16.95 -24.29
CA THR A 252 29.06 -17.04 -25.74
C THR A 252 27.95 -16.08 -26.18
N ILE A 253 26.90 -15.89 -25.40
CA ILE A 253 25.82 -14.95 -25.72
C ILE A 253 26.33 -13.50 -25.63
N GLU A 254 27.14 -13.19 -24.61
CA GLU A 254 27.74 -11.86 -24.44
C GLU A 254 28.67 -11.46 -25.59
N GLU A 255 29.31 -12.41 -26.27
CA GLU A 255 30.11 -12.13 -27.48
C GLU A 255 29.30 -11.48 -28.61
N PHE A 256 27.97 -11.62 -28.61
CA PHE A 256 27.08 -11.05 -29.63
C PHE A 256 26.43 -9.74 -29.18
N ALA A 257 26.68 -9.27 -27.96
CA ALA A 257 26.20 -7.98 -27.49
C ALA A 257 26.80 -6.85 -28.34
N THR A 258 25.94 -6.02 -28.92
CA THR A 258 26.36 -4.89 -29.79
C THR A 258 26.23 -3.53 -29.12
N GLY A 259 25.94 -3.51 -27.82
CA GLY A 259 25.57 -2.32 -27.06
C GLY A 259 24.06 -2.14 -26.96
N LEU A 260 23.64 -1.37 -25.97
CA LEU A 260 22.23 -1.02 -25.76
C LEU A 260 21.85 0.24 -26.57
N PRO A 261 20.56 0.43 -26.92
CA PRO A 261 20.12 1.64 -27.61
C PRO A 261 20.33 2.88 -26.73
N HIS A 262 21.09 3.87 -27.22
CA HIS A 262 21.43 5.09 -26.50
C HIS A 262 20.25 6.05 -26.32
N ASP A 263 19.20 5.90 -27.14
CA ASP A 263 17.99 6.71 -27.15
C ASP A 263 16.83 6.08 -26.36
N GLN A 264 17.04 4.92 -25.74
CA GLN A 264 16.04 4.21 -24.94
C GLN A 264 16.54 4.00 -23.50
N PRO A 265 16.42 5.01 -22.63
CA PRO A 265 16.78 4.86 -21.22
C PRO A 265 15.83 3.90 -20.51
N ILE A 266 16.19 3.54 -19.25
CA ILE A 266 15.29 2.82 -18.35
C ILE A 266 14.04 3.69 -18.15
N ALA A 267 12.92 3.29 -18.76
CA ALA A 267 11.71 4.09 -18.83
C ALA A 267 10.69 3.66 -17.78
N ALA A 268 9.69 4.51 -17.53
CA ALA A 268 8.51 4.12 -16.77
C ALA A 268 7.83 2.88 -17.43
N PRO A 269 7.36 1.90 -16.64
CA PRO A 269 7.32 1.84 -15.18
C PRO A 269 8.58 1.21 -14.54
N VAL A 270 9.62 0.89 -15.32
CA VAL A 270 10.81 0.13 -14.89
C VAL A 270 11.79 0.97 -14.08
N GLY A 271 11.87 2.28 -14.35
CA GLY A 271 12.73 3.21 -13.61
C GLY A 271 12.06 4.55 -13.32
N GLY A 272 12.76 5.38 -12.53
CA GLY A 272 12.38 6.76 -12.26
C GLY A 272 11.21 6.92 -11.27
N GLN A 273 10.54 8.06 -11.31
CA GLN A 273 9.52 8.41 -10.32
C GLN A 273 8.26 7.54 -10.41
N ILE A 274 7.87 7.10 -11.61
CA ILE A 274 6.78 6.14 -11.78
C ILE A 274 7.13 4.80 -11.14
N ARG A 275 8.40 4.35 -11.24
CA ARG A 275 8.85 3.13 -10.57
C ARG A 275 8.72 3.22 -9.05
N ALA A 276 9.06 4.37 -8.47
CA ALA A 276 8.86 4.63 -7.05
C ALA A 276 7.36 4.69 -6.68
N ALA A 277 6.51 5.27 -7.53
CA ALA A 277 5.05 5.29 -7.32
C ALA A 277 4.44 3.88 -7.40
N VAL A 278 4.95 3.02 -8.28
CA VAL A 278 4.60 1.59 -8.32
C VAL A 278 4.94 0.91 -7.00
N ASP A 279 6.17 1.07 -6.49
CA ASP A 279 6.59 0.47 -5.22
C ASP A 279 5.73 0.94 -4.04
N TYR A 280 5.34 2.22 -4.02
CA TYR A 280 4.47 2.79 -2.99
C TYR A 280 3.03 2.25 -3.06
N VAL A 281 2.41 2.30 -4.23
CA VAL A 281 0.99 1.93 -4.41
C VAL A 281 0.79 0.44 -4.20
N PHE A 282 1.68 -0.38 -4.76
CA PHE A 282 1.54 -1.83 -4.78
C PHE A 282 2.32 -2.50 -3.64
N GLN A 283 2.70 -1.79 -2.58
CA GLN A 283 3.44 -2.37 -1.45
C GLN A 283 2.68 -3.53 -0.76
N PRO A 284 3.39 -4.45 -0.06
CA PRO A 284 2.77 -5.62 0.56
C PRO A 284 1.71 -5.33 1.61
N ALA A 285 1.75 -4.14 2.22
CA ALA A 285 0.77 -3.72 3.22
C ALA A 285 -0.60 -3.38 2.61
N ASN A 286 -0.68 -3.08 1.31
CA ASN A 286 -1.91 -2.64 0.67
C ASN A 286 -2.71 -3.84 0.13
N ASN A 287 -3.98 -3.96 0.53
CA ASN A 287 -4.94 -4.83 -0.15
C ASN A 287 -5.47 -4.17 -1.44
N PHE A 288 -6.40 -4.84 -2.15
CA PHE A 288 -6.93 -4.33 -3.42
C PHE A 288 -7.55 -2.94 -3.28
N ASP A 289 -8.35 -2.71 -2.25
CA ASP A 289 -9.01 -1.42 -2.04
C ASP A 289 -8.01 -0.35 -1.60
N ASP A 290 -6.98 -0.72 -0.84
CA ASP A 290 -5.89 0.19 -0.46
C ASP A 290 -5.07 0.62 -1.68
N ILE A 291 -4.85 -0.28 -2.64
CA ILE A 291 -4.21 0.04 -3.94
C ILE A 291 -5.04 1.10 -4.69
N ILE A 292 -6.35 0.88 -4.81
CA ILE A 292 -7.25 1.84 -5.46
C ILE A 292 -7.23 3.19 -4.71
N THR A 293 -7.32 3.16 -3.38
CA THR A 293 -7.27 4.36 -2.54
C THR A 293 -5.94 5.11 -2.68
N ALA A 294 -4.81 4.40 -2.75
CA ALA A 294 -3.49 4.99 -2.94
C ALA A 294 -3.36 5.67 -4.31
N LEU A 295 -3.90 5.04 -5.37
CA LEU A 295 -3.96 5.64 -6.72
C LEU A 295 -4.83 6.90 -6.73
N GLU A 296 -6.01 6.86 -6.10
CA GLU A 296 -6.89 8.04 -5.97
C GLU A 296 -6.22 9.17 -5.20
N GLY A 297 -5.51 8.85 -4.13
CA GLY A 297 -4.72 9.82 -3.39
C GLY A 297 -3.64 10.46 -4.27
N LEU A 298 -2.93 9.67 -5.08
CA LEU A 298 -1.93 10.17 -6.03
C LEU A 298 -2.54 11.06 -7.13
N GLU A 299 -3.72 10.72 -7.65
CA GLU A 299 -4.46 11.55 -8.60
C GLU A 299 -4.79 12.94 -8.05
N GLN A 300 -5.09 13.01 -6.74
CA GLN A 300 -5.50 14.23 -6.05
C GLN A 300 -4.33 15.03 -5.47
N THR A 301 -3.09 14.54 -5.58
CA THR A 301 -1.95 15.30 -5.07
C THR A 301 -1.76 16.62 -5.79
N GLN A 302 -1.37 17.65 -5.02
CA GLN A 302 -0.88 18.91 -5.55
C GLN A 302 0.60 18.82 -5.98
N SER A 303 1.21 17.62 -5.97
CA SER A 303 2.61 17.45 -6.37
C SER A 303 2.84 17.96 -7.79
N ASP A 304 3.98 18.64 -8.00
CA ASP A 304 4.39 19.26 -9.26
C ASP A 304 4.67 18.27 -10.41
N ILE A 305 4.36 16.98 -10.25
CA ILE A 305 4.73 15.92 -11.18
C ILE A 305 3.47 15.40 -11.90
N GLU A 306 3.04 16.13 -12.92
CA GLU A 306 1.91 15.77 -13.81
C GLU A 306 1.99 14.31 -14.31
N GLU A 307 3.21 13.79 -14.51
CA GLU A 307 3.45 12.42 -14.94
C GLU A 307 2.88 11.38 -13.96
N ILE A 308 3.05 11.57 -12.64
CA ILE A 308 2.56 10.65 -11.61
C ILE A 308 1.03 10.69 -11.55
N ARG A 309 0.42 11.88 -11.60
CA ARG A 309 -1.05 12.01 -11.57
C ARG A 309 -1.68 11.34 -12.79
N SER A 310 -1.13 11.58 -13.97
CA SER A 310 -1.57 10.95 -15.21
C SER A 310 -1.38 9.43 -15.18
N TRP A 311 -0.25 8.95 -14.66
CA TRP A 311 -0.01 7.52 -14.47
C TRP A 311 -0.99 6.90 -13.46
N ALA A 312 -1.22 7.52 -12.31
CA ALA A 312 -2.10 7.02 -11.26
C ALA A 312 -3.54 6.89 -11.77
N LYS A 313 -4.02 7.94 -12.46
CA LYS A 313 -5.34 7.94 -13.12
C LYS A 313 -5.48 6.80 -14.13
N ARG A 314 -4.55 6.71 -15.08
CA ARG A 314 -4.58 5.65 -16.10
C ARG A 314 -4.49 4.27 -15.48
N THR A 315 -3.68 4.10 -14.43
CA THR A 315 -3.51 2.83 -13.73
C THR A 315 -4.80 2.41 -13.01
N ARG A 316 -5.44 3.33 -12.26
CA ARG A 316 -6.73 3.06 -11.60
C ARG A 316 -7.80 2.70 -12.61
N GLU A 317 -7.96 3.51 -13.67
CA GLU A 317 -8.93 3.24 -14.74
C GLU A 317 -8.69 1.88 -15.41
N THR A 318 -7.42 1.52 -15.61
CA THR A 318 -7.04 0.23 -16.21
C THR A 318 -7.43 -0.94 -15.30
N ILE A 319 -7.11 -0.88 -14.00
CA ILE A 319 -7.43 -1.95 -13.04
C ILE A 319 -8.95 -2.11 -12.90
N LEU A 320 -9.69 -1.00 -12.82
CA LEU A 320 -11.16 -1.03 -12.68
C LEU A 320 -11.89 -1.56 -13.93
N GLN A 321 -11.22 -1.60 -15.09
CA GLN A 321 -11.75 -2.23 -16.30
C GLN A 321 -11.53 -3.76 -16.35
N ARG A 322 -10.65 -4.31 -15.51
CA ARG A 322 -10.39 -5.75 -15.42
C ARG A 322 -11.55 -6.49 -14.73
N SER A 323 -11.58 -7.82 -14.87
CA SER A 323 -12.48 -8.64 -14.04
C SER A 323 -12.14 -8.41 -12.56
N PRO A 324 -13.09 -7.97 -11.72
CA PRO A 324 -12.82 -7.72 -10.30
C PRO A 324 -12.37 -8.97 -9.57
N THR A 325 -12.97 -10.12 -9.89
CA THR A 325 -12.57 -11.44 -9.37
C THR A 325 -11.14 -11.77 -9.76
N SER A 326 -10.80 -11.61 -11.05
CA SER A 326 -9.45 -11.88 -11.56
C SER A 326 -8.39 -11.02 -10.90
N ALA A 327 -8.67 -9.72 -10.70
CA ALA A 327 -7.74 -8.80 -10.07
C ALA A 327 -7.50 -9.13 -8.59
N ARG A 328 -8.55 -9.49 -7.82
CA ARG A 328 -8.40 -9.91 -6.42
C ARG A 328 -7.68 -11.26 -6.28
N VAL A 329 -8.04 -12.25 -7.11
CA VAL A 329 -7.33 -13.55 -7.13
C VAL A 329 -5.86 -13.32 -7.48
N THR A 330 -5.56 -12.49 -8.48
CA THR A 330 -4.20 -12.13 -8.89
C THR A 330 -3.41 -11.49 -7.75
N LEU A 331 -3.99 -10.53 -7.03
CA LEU A 331 -3.34 -9.92 -5.88
C LEU A 331 -2.97 -10.97 -4.83
N ARG A 332 -3.92 -11.85 -4.48
CA ARG A 332 -3.69 -12.90 -3.48
C ARG A 332 -2.64 -13.92 -3.92
N GLN A 333 -2.74 -14.46 -5.14
CA GLN A 333 -1.81 -15.49 -5.61
C GLN A 333 -0.37 -14.99 -5.68
N LEU A 334 -0.11 -13.72 -6.00
CA LEU A 334 1.25 -13.20 -6.03
C LEU A 334 1.80 -13.02 -4.61
N ARG A 335 0.98 -12.61 -3.64
CA ARG A 335 1.39 -12.47 -2.23
C ARG A 335 1.68 -13.82 -1.57
N GLU A 336 0.89 -14.84 -1.88
CA GLU A 336 1.14 -16.21 -1.40
C GLU A 336 2.26 -16.90 -2.18
N GLY A 337 2.29 -16.74 -3.50
CA GLY A 337 3.21 -17.36 -4.46
C GLY A 337 4.66 -16.96 -4.32
N GLY A 338 4.93 -15.76 -3.77
CA GLY A 338 6.28 -15.37 -3.36
C GLY A 338 6.93 -16.33 -2.37
N LYS A 339 6.15 -17.19 -1.68
CA LYS A 339 6.64 -18.19 -0.72
C LYS A 339 6.63 -19.62 -1.26
N TRP A 340 6.03 -19.85 -2.43
CA TRP A 340 5.93 -21.18 -3.03
C TRP A 340 7.23 -21.56 -3.72
N SER A 341 7.50 -22.87 -3.74
CA SER A 341 8.51 -23.44 -4.62
C SER A 341 7.97 -23.57 -6.04
N ILE A 342 8.84 -23.70 -7.03
CA ILE A 342 8.43 -23.75 -8.45
C ILE A 342 7.44 -24.90 -8.73
N ALA A 343 7.63 -26.07 -8.11
CA ALA A 343 6.72 -27.20 -8.28
C ALA A 343 5.36 -26.94 -7.61
N GLU A 344 5.37 -26.33 -6.42
CA GLU A 344 4.13 -25.97 -5.72
C GLU A 344 3.33 -24.92 -6.48
N THR A 345 4.02 -23.95 -7.08
CA THR A 345 3.40 -22.92 -7.93
C THR A 345 2.55 -23.56 -9.03
N PHE A 346 3.11 -24.43 -9.87
CA PHE A 346 2.33 -25.03 -10.97
C PHE A 346 1.16 -25.88 -10.48
N ARG A 347 1.29 -26.56 -9.33
CA ARG A 347 0.18 -27.31 -8.75
C ARG A 347 -0.96 -26.39 -8.28
N ARG A 348 -0.62 -25.27 -7.64
CA ARG A 348 -1.61 -24.29 -7.16
C ARG A 348 -2.23 -23.49 -8.29
N GLU A 349 -1.44 -23.04 -9.25
CA GLU A 349 -1.97 -22.37 -10.44
C GLU A 349 -2.89 -23.31 -11.23
N HIS A 350 -2.60 -24.62 -11.32
CA HIS A 350 -3.54 -25.59 -11.91
C HIS A 350 -4.88 -25.65 -11.20
N LEU A 351 -4.88 -25.59 -9.86
CA LEU A 351 -6.11 -25.54 -9.07
C LEU A 351 -6.89 -24.26 -9.38
N ILE A 352 -6.23 -23.10 -9.33
CA ILE A 352 -6.82 -21.78 -9.62
C ILE A 352 -7.38 -21.74 -11.05
N ALA A 353 -6.61 -22.18 -12.05
CA ALA A 353 -7.01 -22.27 -13.45
C ALA A 353 -8.22 -23.19 -13.64
N SER A 354 -8.26 -24.32 -12.94
CA SER A 354 -9.41 -25.23 -13.00
C SER A 354 -10.70 -24.56 -12.54
N LYS A 355 -10.64 -23.69 -11.53
CA LYS A 355 -11.78 -22.91 -11.05
C LYS A 355 -12.18 -21.82 -12.04
N PHE A 356 -11.22 -21.16 -12.68
CA PHE A 356 -11.51 -20.18 -13.73
C PHE A 356 -12.15 -20.80 -14.99
N MET A 357 -11.85 -22.06 -15.32
CA MET A 357 -12.53 -22.75 -16.43
C MET A 357 -14.03 -22.95 -16.16
N GLU A 358 -14.43 -22.95 -14.89
CA GLU A 358 -15.84 -23.02 -14.47
C GLU A 358 -16.46 -21.63 -14.29
N HIS A 359 -15.64 -20.58 -14.16
CA HIS A 359 -16.08 -19.22 -13.87
C HIS A 359 -16.53 -18.46 -15.13
N ALA A 360 -17.60 -17.67 -14.99
CA ALA A 360 -18.23 -16.98 -16.13
C ALA A 360 -17.33 -15.90 -16.76
N ASP A 361 -16.54 -15.19 -15.96
CA ASP A 361 -15.69 -14.09 -16.43
C ASP A 361 -14.69 -14.52 -17.52
N PHE A 362 -14.12 -15.72 -17.44
CA PHE A 362 -13.17 -16.19 -18.46
C PHE A 362 -13.85 -16.30 -19.83
N VAL A 363 -15.00 -16.97 -19.89
CA VAL A 363 -15.76 -17.14 -21.14
C VAL A 363 -16.25 -15.80 -21.66
N GLU A 364 -16.75 -14.92 -20.78
CA GLU A 364 -17.23 -13.59 -21.17
C GLU A 364 -16.10 -12.70 -21.70
N GLY A 365 -14.98 -12.63 -20.98
CA GLY A 365 -13.82 -11.81 -21.35
C GLY A 365 -13.22 -12.24 -22.68
N VAL A 366 -12.95 -13.53 -22.86
CA VAL A 366 -12.47 -14.08 -24.14
C VAL A 366 -13.49 -13.85 -25.26
N SER A 367 -14.77 -14.11 -25.00
CA SER A 367 -15.82 -13.92 -26.01
C SER A 367 -15.92 -12.46 -26.47
N SER A 368 -15.94 -11.52 -25.52
CA SER A 368 -16.07 -10.08 -25.79
C SER A 368 -14.87 -9.49 -26.54
N LEU A 369 -13.66 -9.92 -26.20
CA LEU A 369 -12.43 -9.28 -26.68
C LEU A 369 -11.81 -9.98 -27.89
N LEU A 370 -11.96 -11.30 -28.01
CA LEU A 370 -11.28 -12.11 -29.03
C LEU A 370 -12.25 -12.70 -30.06
N ILE A 371 -13.43 -13.18 -29.64
CA ILE A 371 -14.40 -13.87 -30.53
C ILE A 371 -15.34 -12.90 -31.23
N ARG A 372 -16.06 -12.05 -30.49
CA ARG A 372 -17.06 -11.11 -31.03
C ARG A 372 -16.40 -10.05 -31.91
N LYS A 373 -17.08 -9.67 -32.99
CA LYS A 373 -16.70 -8.60 -33.93
C LYS A 373 -17.93 -7.71 -34.20
N PRO A 374 -17.87 -6.38 -33.92
CA PRO A 374 -16.76 -5.64 -33.29
C PRO A 374 -16.51 -6.12 -31.84
N LYS A 375 -15.32 -5.81 -31.30
CA LYS A 375 -15.01 -6.09 -29.88
C LYS A 375 -16.00 -5.34 -28.98
N THR A 376 -16.42 -5.97 -27.89
CA THR A 376 -17.31 -5.37 -26.89
C THR A 376 -16.64 -5.28 -25.54
N THR A 377 -17.09 -4.37 -24.67
CA THR A 377 -16.70 -4.35 -23.27
C THR A 377 -17.27 -5.59 -22.57
N PRO A 378 -16.43 -6.41 -21.90
CA PRO A 378 -16.93 -7.56 -21.13
C PRO A 378 -17.89 -7.16 -20.03
N LYS A 379 -18.86 -8.02 -19.75
CA LYS A 379 -19.82 -7.85 -18.63
C LYS A 379 -19.46 -8.80 -17.50
N TRP A 380 -18.61 -8.34 -16.59
CA TRP A 380 -18.13 -9.14 -15.45
C TRP A 380 -19.25 -9.53 -14.49
N SER A 381 -19.12 -10.69 -13.87
CA SER A 381 -19.99 -11.19 -12.82
C SER A 381 -19.13 -11.78 -11.70
N PRO A 382 -18.93 -11.06 -10.58
CA PRO A 382 -19.54 -9.78 -10.20
C PRO A 382 -19.10 -8.57 -11.05
N GLY A 383 -19.94 -7.54 -11.12
CA GLY A 383 -19.73 -6.39 -12.00
C GLY A 383 -18.84 -5.30 -11.41
N SER A 384 -18.62 -5.31 -10.09
CA SER A 384 -17.76 -4.35 -9.39
C SER A 384 -16.93 -5.02 -8.30
N SER A 385 -15.83 -4.36 -7.89
CA SER A 385 -14.95 -4.87 -6.84
C SER A 385 -15.60 -4.94 -5.45
N ALA A 386 -16.65 -4.15 -5.20
CA ALA A 386 -17.38 -4.14 -3.94
C ALA A 386 -18.31 -5.37 -3.77
N GLU A 387 -18.64 -6.04 -4.88
CA GLU A 387 -19.50 -7.22 -4.89
C GLU A 387 -18.72 -8.54 -4.72
N VAL A 388 -17.39 -8.52 -4.87
CA VAL A 388 -16.54 -9.70 -4.68
C VAL A 388 -16.17 -9.81 -3.21
N SER A 389 -16.69 -10.82 -2.52
CA SER A 389 -16.34 -11.10 -1.13
C SER A 389 -15.00 -11.85 -1.02
N GLU A 390 -14.37 -11.81 0.16
CA GLU A 390 -13.18 -12.63 0.42
C GLU A 390 -13.46 -14.13 0.27
N GLN A 391 -14.69 -14.58 0.58
CA GLN A 391 -15.10 -15.97 0.41
C GLN A 391 -15.17 -16.38 -1.07
N ASP A 392 -15.56 -15.47 -1.96
CA ASP A 392 -15.53 -15.73 -3.41
C ASP A 392 -14.10 -15.93 -3.90
N VAL A 393 -13.14 -15.16 -3.34
CA VAL A 393 -11.71 -15.32 -3.63
C VAL A 393 -11.16 -16.60 -3.02
N ASP A 394 -11.51 -16.94 -1.77
CA ASP A 394 -11.12 -18.20 -1.09
C ASP A 394 -11.44 -19.43 -1.94
N GLY A 395 -12.60 -19.45 -2.60
CA GLY A 395 -13.04 -20.57 -3.44
C GLY A 395 -12.08 -20.93 -4.59
N PHE A 396 -11.21 -20.01 -5.03
CA PHE A 396 -10.18 -20.28 -6.04
C PHE A 396 -8.95 -21.01 -5.48
N PHE A 397 -8.71 -20.90 -4.17
CA PHE A 397 -7.58 -21.50 -3.47
C PHE A 397 -8.00 -22.76 -2.67
N ASP A 398 -9.30 -23.00 -2.53
CA ASP A 398 -9.86 -24.16 -1.86
C ASP A 398 -9.63 -25.47 -2.62
N GLY A 399 -9.12 -26.47 -1.89
CA GLY A 399 -8.89 -27.83 -2.38
C GLY A 399 -7.43 -28.26 -2.26
N THR A 400 -7.17 -29.53 -2.57
CA THR A 400 -5.81 -30.07 -2.59
C THR A 400 -5.27 -29.99 -4.02
N PRO A 401 -4.13 -29.30 -4.25
CA PRO A 401 -3.49 -29.29 -5.56
C PRO A 401 -3.18 -30.71 -6.06
N GLY A 402 -3.71 -31.07 -7.24
CA GLY A 402 -3.69 -32.45 -7.74
C GLY A 402 -2.87 -32.68 -9.02
N LEU A 403 -2.21 -31.65 -9.57
CA LEU A 403 -1.44 -31.80 -10.82
C LEU A 403 -0.22 -32.70 -10.60
N GLU A 404 -0.16 -33.80 -11.37
CA GLU A 404 1.04 -34.63 -11.48
C GLU A 404 2.05 -33.97 -12.42
N LEU A 405 3.22 -33.61 -11.91
CA LEU A 405 4.31 -33.00 -12.69
C LEU A 405 5.19 -34.08 -13.33
N MET A 406 5.86 -33.74 -14.44
CA MET A 406 6.66 -34.70 -15.22
C MET A 406 7.95 -35.13 -14.52
N GLY A 407 8.46 -34.31 -13.60
CA GLY A 407 9.69 -34.56 -12.84
C GLY A 407 9.58 -34.11 -11.39
N THR A 408 10.61 -34.39 -10.60
CA THR A 408 10.68 -34.04 -9.16
C THR A 408 11.51 -32.79 -8.87
N GLY A 409 11.96 -32.07 -9.92
CA GLY A 409 12.73 -30.85 -9.73
C GLY A 409 11.93 -29.78 -9.00
N ASP A 410 12.56 -29.11 -8.04
CA ASP A 410 11.93 -28.06 -7.25
C ASP A 410 12.98 -27.13 -6.63
N TYR A 411 12.61 -25.86 -6.40
CA TYR A 411 13.45 -24.83 -5.79
C TYR A 411 12.62 -23.62 -5.33
N LEU A 412 13.14 -22.87 -4.35
CA LEU A 412 12.50 -21.66 -3.80
C LEU A 412 12.94 -20.36 -4.51
N ASP A 413 14.06 -20.36 -5.20
CA ASP A 413 14.49 -19.27 -6.07
C ASP A 413 15.26 -19.86 -7.26
N TYR A 414 15.32 -19.12 -8.36
CA TYR A 414 15.95 -19.58 -9.59
C TYR A 414 17.44 -19.88 -9.36
N PRO A 415 17.90 -21.11 -9.62
CA PRO A 415 19.32 -21.48 -9.43
C PRO A 415 20.26 -20.74 -10.41
N HIS A 416 19.68 -20.12 -11.44
CA HIS A 416 20.38 -19.39 -12.49
C HIS A 416 20.10 -17.87 -12.45
N ALA A 417 19.65 -17.33 -11.31
CA ALA A 417 19.40 -15.90 -11.13
C ALA A 417 20.63 -15.02 -11.49
N TRP A 418 21.85 -15.55 -11.29
CA TRP A 418 23.13 -14.90 -11.57
C TRP A 418 23.36 -14.49 -13.04
N VAL A 419 22.55 -14.98 -13.98
CA VAL A 419 22.69 -14.72 -15.43
C VAL A 419 22.18 -13.33 -15.82
N GLY A 420 21.22 -12.76 -15.07
CA GLY A 420 20.61 -11.46 -15.36
C GLY A 420 21.43 -10.26 -14.90
N LEU A 421 20.80 -9.09 -14.93
CA LEU A 421 21.31 -7.90 -14.24
C LEU A 421 21.20 -8.06 -12.71
N PRO A 422 22.04 -7.37 -11.91
CA PRO A 422 21.93 -7.39 -10.44
C PRO A 422 20.54 -6.97 -9.97
N ARG A 423 20.00 -7.70 -8.98
CA ARG A 423 18.70 -7.43 -8.36
C ARG A 423 18.81 -6.35 -7.29
N GLU A 424 17.74 -5.59 -7.08
CA GLU A 424 17.67 -4.52 -6.06
C GLU A 424 18.06 -5.03 -4.67
N GLY A 425 17.57 -6.21 -4.27
CA GLY A 425 17.90 -6.81 -2.98
C GLY A 425 19.37 -7.25 -2.82
N GLU A 426 20.08 -7.54 -3.92
CA GLU A 426 21.52 -7.83 -3.89
C GLU A 426 22.32 -6.54 -3.62
N VAL A 427 21.89 -5.44 -4.25
CA VAL A 427 22.48 -4.10 -4.04
C VAL A 427 22.24 -3.61 -2.62
N GLU A 428 21.01 -3.74 -2.12
CA GLU A 428 20.65 -3.39 -0.74
C GLU A 428 21.53 -4.13 0.27
N ALA A 429 21.68 -5.44 0.11
CA ALA A 429 22.48 -6.27 1.01
C ALA A 429 23.95 -5.86 0.99
N TYR A 430 24.49 -5.45 -0.17
CA TYR A 430 25.86 -4.99 -0.31
C TYR A 430 26.08 -3.63 0.37
N VAL A 431 25.25 -2.63 0.05
CA VAL A 431 25.33 -1.27 0.57
C VAL A 431 25.16 -1.27 2.09
N SER A 432 24.12 -1.95 2.58
CA SER A 432 23.79 -2.02 4.01
C SER A 432 24.84 -2.72 4.85
N LYS A 433 25.55 -3.71 4.28
CA LYS A 433 26.59 -4.47 5.00
C LYS A 433 27.94 -3.74 5.06
N LYS A 434 28.30 -3.00 4.02
CA LYS A 434 29.62 -2.35 3.93
C LYS A 434 29.64 -0.98 4.59
N GLY A 435 28.61 -0.15 4.36
CA GLY A 435 28.55 1.24 4.81
C GLY A 435 29.65 2.12 4.19
N GLY A 436 29.42 3.44 4.12
CA GLY A 436 30.45 4.39 3.68
C GLY A 436 30.95 4.23 2.24
N LEU A 437 30.16 3.59 1.37
CA LEU A 437 30.50 3.40 -0.05
C LEU A 437 29.97 4.56 -0.88
N THR A 438 30.68 4.96 -1.94
CA THR A 438 30.15 5.88 -2.96
C THR A 438 29.36 5.12 -4.02
N THR A 439 28.54 5.82 -4.80
CA THR A 439 27.83 5.26 -5.97
C THR A 439 28.79 4.53 -6.92
N ASP A 440 29.89 5.18 -7.31
CA ASP A 440 30.91 4.60 -8.19
C ASP A 440 31.55 3.32 -7.64
N ALA A 441 31.78 3.25 -6.33
CA ALA A 441 32.36 2.07 -5.71
C ALA A 441 31.39 0.87 -5.76
N VAL A 442 30.09 1.13 -5.57
CA VAL A 442 29.05 0.10 -5.71
C VAL A 442 28.95 -0.36 -7.16
N VAL A 443 28.87 0.58 -8.10
CA VAL A 443 28.78 0.28 -9.55
C VAL A 443 29.97 -0.57 -9.99
N THR A 444 31.19 -0.13 -9.70
CA THR A 444 32.42 -0.82 -10.09
C THR A 444 32.45 -2.26 -9.56
N HIS A 445 32.04 -2.49 -8.31
CA HIS A 445 32.01 -3.82 -7.71
C HIS A 445 31.15 -4.81 -8.49
N PHE A 446 29.93 -4.41 -8.88
CA PHE A 446 28.99 -5.28 -9.58
C PHE A 446 29.35 -5.45 -11.07
N GLU A 447 29.88 -4.43 -11.72
CA GLU A 447 30.39 -4.55 -13.10
C GLU A 447 31.56 -5.53 -13.21
N GLU A 448 32.52 -5.45 -12.29
CA GLU A 448 33.61 -6.43 -12.23
C GLU A 448 33.07 -7.84 -11.93
N GLY A 449 32.10 -7.93 -11.02
CA GLY A 449 31.49 -9.19 -10.58
C GLY A 449 30.69 -9.92 -11.68
N ASN A 450 30.13 -9.19 -12.64
CA ASN A 450 29.33 -9.78 -13.72
C ASN A 450 30.03 -9.81 -15.09
N GLY A 451 31.32 -9.50 -15.12
CA GLY A 451 32.14 -9.56 -16.35
C GLY A 451 31.86 -8.44 -17.34
N GLY A 452 31.38 -7.29 -16.88
CA GLY A 452 31.12 -6.12 -17.74
C GLY A 452 29.86 -6.26 -18.59
N LYS A 453 28.82 -6.96 -18.10
CA LYS A 453 27.54 -7.11 -18.80
C LYS A 453 26.95 -5.72 -19.10
N GLN A 454 26.54 -5.49 -20.34
CA GLN A 454 25.91 -4.23 -20.76
C GLN A 454 24.65 -3.93 -19.94
N GLY A 455 24.38 -2.65 -19.63
CA GLY A 455 23.21 -2.23 -18.84
C GLY A 455 23.39 -2.30 -17.32
N THR A 456 24.50 -2.84 -16.83
CA THR A 456 24.77 -3.00 -15.39
C THR A 456 24.91 -1.65 -14.69
N ARG A 457 25.73 -0.75 -15.24
CA ARG A 457 25.92 0.59 -14.70
C ARG A 457 24.60 1.35 -14.62
N GLU A 458 23.87 1.39 -15.74
CA GLU A 458 22.61 2.11 -15.87
C GLU A 458 21.57 1.60 -14.86
N LYS A 459 21.47 0.28 -14.67
CA LYS A 459 20.58 -0.34 -13.69
C LYS A 459 20.96 0.00 -12.25
N LEU A 460 22.25 -0.03 -11.92
CA LEU A 460 22.74 0.25 -10.58
C LEU A 460 22.59 1.74 -10.22
N GLU A 461 22.91 2.63 -11.16
CA GLU A 461 22.70 4.07 -10.98
C GLU A 461 21.22 4.39 -10.75
N GLU A 462 20.29 3.75 -11.47
CA GLU A 462 18.85 3.89 -11.24
C GLU A 462 18.44 3.42 -9.84
N ILE A 463 18.87 2.21 -9.43
CA ILE A 463 18.55 1.67 -8.10
C ILE A 463 19.07 2.61 -7.02
N LEU A 464 20.34 3.04 -7.10
CA LEU A 464 20.96 3.88 -6.09
C LEU A 464 20.30 5.25 -6.01
N ALA A 465 20.00 5.88 -7.14
CA ALA A 465 19.26 7.15 -7.17
C ALA A 465 17.87 7.05 -6.51
N ARG A 466 17.17 5.93 -6.70
CA ARG A 466 15.83 5.71 -6.13
C ARG A 466 15.87 5.28 -4.67
N LYS A 467 16.83 4.44 -4.27
CA LYS A 467 16.80 3.71 -2.98
C LYS A 467 17.82 4.19 -1.96
N THR A 468 18.69 5.13 -2.29
CA THR A 468 19.70 5.63 -1.34
C THR A 468 19.60 7.14 -1.10
N ILE A 469 20.21 7.58 -0.01
CA ILE A 469 20.45 8.99 0.32
C ILE A 469 21.96 9.18 0.33
N GLU A 470 22.43 10.22 -0.36
CA GLU A 470 23.84 10.59 -0.38
C GLU A 470 24.16 11.50 0.82
N GLY A 471 25.17 11.11 1.60
CA GLY A 471 25.73 11.89 2.69
C GLY A 471 26.66 12.99 2.19
N GLY A 472 26.97 13.96 3.05
CA GLY A 472 27.87 15.08 2.68
C GLY A 472 29.32 14.67 2.34
N ASP A 473 29.69 13.42 2.59
CA ASP A 473 30.97 12.81 2.21
C ASP A 473 30.90 12.00 0.89
N GLY A 474 29.76 12.03 0.19
CA GLY A 474 29.50 11.26 -1.03
C GLY A 474 29.16 9.79 -0.79
N SER A 475 29.04 9.35 0.47
CA SER A 475 28.64 8.00 0.79
C SER A 475 27.13 7.80 0.65
N VAL A 476 26.70 6.64 0.15
CA VAL A 476 25.29 6.30 -0.03
C VAL A 476 24.80 5.38 1.10
N THR A 477 23.62 5.68 1.62
CA THR A 477 22.93 4.87 2.64
C THR A 477 21.55 4.49 2.13
N TRP A 478 21.15 3.22 2.33
CA TRP A 478 19.84 2.74 1.91
C TRP A 478 18.69 3.42 2.67
N LYS A 479 17.61 3.78 1.98
CA LYS A 479 16.41 4.40 2.55
C LYS A 479 15.65 3.38 3.41
N SER A 480 15.19 3.80 4.59
CA SER A 480 14.42 2.95 5.52
C SER A 480 12.91 2.93 5.26
N ASP A 481 12.38 3.81 4.41
CA ASP A 481 10.95 3.95 4.10
C ASP A 481 10.79 4.22 2.58
N PRO A 482 9.89 3.52 1.86
CA PRO A 482 9.57 3.86 0.47
C PRO A 482 9.07 5.32 0.39
N ASP A 483 9.94 6.16 -0.17
CA ASP A 483 9.82 7.59 -0.50
C ASP A 483 8.63 8.35 0.14
N MET A 484 8.94 9.14 1.18
CA MET A 484 8.05 10.18 1.75
C MET A 484 7.44 11.12 0.68
N VAL A 485 8.09 11.23 -0.48
CA VAL A 485 7.75 12.14 -1.60
C VAL A 485 6.48 11.71 -2.36
N LEU A 486 6.07 10.45 -2.28
CA LEU A 486 4.96 9.88 -3.07
C LEU A 486 3.70 9.57 -2.26
N ARG A 487 3.70 9.90 -0.97
CA ARG A 487 2.45 9.86 -0.20
C ARG A 487 1.52 10.94 -0.76
N PRO A 488 0.21 10.70 -0.85
CA PRO A 488 -0.74 11.76 -1.14
C PRO A 488 -0.36 12.94 -0.26
N THR A 489 -0.07 14.11 -0.84
CA THR A 489 0.12 15.34 -0.07
C THR A 489 -1.24 15.64 0.54
N TYR A 490 -1.55 14.95 1.64
CA TYR A 490 -2.43 15.44 2.65
C TYR A 490 -1.96 16.87 2.90
N ASP A 491 -2.83 17.82 2.55
CA ASP A 491 -2.59 19.22 2.81
C ASP A 491 -2.55 19.39 4.33
N ASN A 492 -1.33 19.33 4.85
CA ASN A 492 -1.04 19.44 6.26
C ASN A 492 -0.91 20.88 6.70
N THR A 493 -1.14 21.86 5.81
CA THR A 493 -1.15 23.28 6.16
C THR A 493 -1.91 23.46 7.46
N CYS A 494 -1.34 24.25 8.37
CA CYS A 494 -1.88 24.52 9.69
C CYS A 494 -2.24 26.01 9.76
N LEU A 495 -3.47 26.37 10.10
CA LEU A 495 -3.87 27.77 10.24
C LEU A 495 -3.69 28.23 11.69
N ALA A 496 -2.99 29.35 11.87
CA ALA A 496 -2.90 30.09 13.13
C ALA A 496 -4.24 30.75 13.46
N LEU A 497 -5.18 29.99 14.02
CA LEU A 497 -6.59 30.39 14.17
C LEU A 497 -6.80 31.57 15.12
N THR A 498 -5.98 31.72 16.16
CA THR A 498 -6.05 32.85 17.11
C THR A 498 -4.68 33.51 17.29
N SER A 499 -4.67 34.83 17.46
CA SER A 499 -3.45 35.59 17.80
C SER A 499 -3.12 35.56 19.30
N GLN A 500 -4.12 35.31 20.14
CA GLN A 500 -4.02 35.29 21.61
C GLN A 500 -4.08 33.86 22.18
N ASN A 501 -3.58 33.70 23.41
CA ASN A 501 -3.59 32.41 24.11
C ASN A 501 -5.03 31.91 24.30
N THR A 502 -5.29 30.72 23.78
CA THR A 502 -6.56 29.99 23.89
C THR A 502 -6.27 28.49 24.11
N PRO A 503 -5.64 28.13 25.25
CA PRO A 503 -5.35 26.73 25.57
C PRO A 503 -6.63 25.93 25.77
N ASP A 504 -6.58 24.66 25.40
CA ASP A 504 -7.72 23.73 25.49
C ASP A 504 -8.98 24.29 24.78
N PRO A 505 -8.87 24.64 23.48
CA PRO A 505 -9.94 25.30 22.76
C PRO A 505 -11.11 24.34 22.49
N PHE A 506 -12.32 24.81 22.74
CA PHE A 506 -13.55 24.08 22.42
C PHE A 506 -14.53 25.00 21.68
N ILE A 507 -15.01 24.53 20.54
CA ILE A 507 -15.83 25.27 19.59
C ILE A 507 -17.17 24.58 19.35
N VAL A 508 -18.25 25.36 19.34
CA VAL A 508 -19.58 24.89 18.94
C VAL A 508 -20.16 25.78 17.85
N PHE A 509 -20.68 25.14 16.80
CA PHE A 509 -21.53 25.79 15.81
C PHE A 509 -22.99 25.68 16.25
N ALA A 510 -23.61 26.82 16.52
CA ALA A 510 -25.03 26.85 16.83
C ALA A 510 -25.68 28.14 16.32
N ARG A 511 -26.78 27.97 15.58
CA ARG A 511 -27.67 29.07 15.13
C ARG A 511 -26.94 30.13 14.30
N GLY A 512 -26.17 29.67 13.32
CA GLY A 512 -25.42 30.53 12.41
C GLY A 512 -24.29 31.30 13.08
N LYS A 513 -23.91 30.94 14.31
CA LYS A 513 -22.79 31.50 15.04
C LYS A 513 -21.87 30.41 15.54
N ILE A 514 -20.67 30.82 15.90
CA ILE A 514 -19.58 30.00 16.41
C ILE A 514 -19.20 30.53 17.77
N TYR A 515 -19.09 29.61 18.72
CA TYR A 515 -18.77 29.88 20.11
C TYR A 515 -17.47 29.20 20.47
N LEU A 516 -16.45 29.96 20.89
CA LEU A 516 -15.17 29.45 21.36
C LEU A 516 -15.04 29.69 22.86
N THR A 517 -14.74 28.64 23.61
CA THR A 517 -14.33 28.67 25.02
C THR A 517 -12.96 27.99 25.15
N PHE A 518 -12.23 28.31 26.21
CA PHE A 518 -10.85 27.85 26.41
C PHE A 518 -10.42 28.07 27.87
N THR A 519 -9.31 27.45 28.28
CA THR A 519 -8.73 27.59 29.61
C THR A 519 -8.29 29.03 29.88
N ALA A 520 -8.84 29.65 30.94
CA ALA A 520 -8.44 30.99 31.38
C ALA A 520 -8.10 31.10 32.87
N ASN A 521 -8.05 29.97 33.60
CA ASN A 521 -7.71 29.81 35.01
C ASN A 521 -8.63 30.50 36.03
N THR A 522 -9.14 31.70 35.78
CA THR A 522 -9.92 32.50 36.74
C THR A 522 -11.37 32.75 36.30
N ARG A 523 -11.73 32.32 35.10
CA ARG A 523 -13.05 32.52 34.49
C ARG A 523 -13.30 31.49 33.39
N ILE A 524 -14.54 31.37 32.96
CA ILE A 524 -14.91 30.68 31.73
C ILE A 524 -15.16 31.73 30.64
N PRO A 525 -14.25 31.89 29.67
CA PRO A 525 -14.44 32.82 28.57
C PRO A 525 -15.41 32.26 27.52
N LEU A 526 -16.10 33.15 26.82
CA LEU A 526 -16.83 32.82 25.61
C LEU A 526 -16.59 33.91 24.57
N TRP A 527 -16.12 33.48 23.42
CA TRP A 527 -15.99 34.29 22.22
C TRP A 527 -17.07 33.87 21.24
N GLU A 528 -17.70 34.84 20.59
CA GLU A 528 -18.77 34.63 19.63
C GLU A 528 -18.39 35.29 18.31
N ALA A 529 -18.57 34.56 17.20
CA ALA A 529 -18.34 35.04 15.84
C ALA A 529 -19.35 34.43 14.85
N THR A 530 -19.38 34.94 13.61
CA THR A 530 -20.21 34.40 12.51
C THR A 530 -19.44 33.40 11.63
N SER A 531 -18.11 33.41 11.67
CA SER A 531 -17.24 32.50 10.92
C SER A 531 -16.02 32.12 11.76
N ILE A 532 -15.49 30.91 11.53
CA ILE A 532 -14.34 30.42 12.30
C ILE A 532 -13.10 31.26 11.97
N PHE A 533 -13.00 31.71 10.72
CA PHE A 533 -11.95 32.60 10.24
C PHE A 533 -12.01 34.00 10.85
N SER A 534 -13.12 34.41 11.46
CA SER A 534 -13.18 35.67 12.21
C SER A 534 -12.21 35.69 13.39
N PHE A 535 -11.85 34.52 13.94
CA PHE A 535 -10.86 34.42 15.01
C PHE A 535 -9.43 34.73 14.57
N LEU A 536 -9.12 34.72 13.27
CA LEU A 536 -7.82 35.18 12.75
C LEU A 536 -7.53 36.64 13.14
N ASN A 537 -8.59 37.43 13.24
CA ASN A 537 -8.56 38.83 13.62
C ASN A 537 -9.29 39.04 14.95
N ASP A 538 -8.99 38.20 15.94
CA ASP A 538 -9.71 38.20 17.21
C ASP A 538 -9.56 39.50 18.02
N SER A 539 -8.67 40.42 17.66
CA SER A 539 -8.63 41.77 18.23
C SER A 539 -9.75 42.70 17.72
N ASP A 540 -10.39 42.37 16.59
CA ASP A 540 -11.45 43.18 16.01
C ASP A 540 -12.80 42.89 16.68
N SER A 541 -13.26 43.84 17.50
CA SER A 541 -14.55 43.75 18.19
C SER A 541 -15.76 43.75 17.26
N ALA A 542 -15.62 44.16 16.00
CA ALA A 542 -16.69 44.05 15.00
C ALA A 542 -16.86 42.60 14.50
N LEU A 543 -15.81 41.78 14.59
CA LEU A 543 -15.80 40.39 14.12
C LEU A 543 -16.01 39.39 15.26
N VAL A 544 -15.46 39.66 16.44
CA VAL A 544 -15.48 38.75 17.59
C VAL A 544 -16.00 39.45 18.84
N THR A 545 -17.15 38.99 19.34
CA THR A 545 -17.70 39.44 20.62
C THR A 545 -17.14 38.59 21.75
N LYS A 546 -16.44 39.22 22.72
CA LYS A 546 -15.77 38.54 23.83
C LYS A 546 -16.42 38.87 25.18
N GLY A 547 -16.43 37.91 26.11
CA GLY A 547 -16.85 38.12 27.49
C GLY A 547 -16.82 36.84 28.32
N PRO A 548 -16.86 36.93 29.66
CA PRO A 548 -16.97 35.75 30.51
C PRO A 548 -18.41 35.21 30.49
N LEU A 549 -18.58 33.88 30.41
CA LEU A 549 -19.84 33.23 30.80
C LEU A 549 -19.99 33.14 32.30
N PHE A 550 -18.86 32.93 32.99
CA PHE A 550 -18.86 32.69 34.42
C PHE A 550 -17.54 33.15 35.03
N ILE A 551 -17.64 33.83 36.17
CA ILE A 551 -16.52 34.13 37.06
C ILE A 551 -16.90 33.51 38.41
N PRO A 552 -16.14 32.52 38.90
CA PRO A 552 -16.43 31.91 40.18
C PRO A 552 -16.28 32.94 41.30
N PRO A 553 -17.10 32.87 42.36
CA PRO A 553 -16.83 33.64 43.57
C PRO A 553 -15.43 33.29 44.11
N PRO A 554 -14.66 34.29 44.56
CA PRO A 554 -13.32 34.06 45.10
C PRO A 554 -13.36 33.14 46.32
N ASP A 555 -12.24 32.46 46.57
CA ASP A 555 -12.02 31.58 47.74
C ASP A 555 -13.00 30.40 47.87
N THR A 556 -13.64 30.01 46.77
CA THR A 556 -14.43 28.78 46.72
C THR A 556 -13.58 27.58 46.27
N PRO A 557 -13.91 26.33 46.66
CA PRO A 557 -13.17 25.13 46.24
C PRO A 557 -13.11 24.84 44.72
N TRP A 558 -13.67 25.72 43.89
CA TRP A 558 -13.74 25.62 42.42
C TRP A 558 -13.44 26.98 41.76
N SER A 559 -12.64 27.83 42.42
CA SER A 559 -12.34 29.20 41.97
C SER A 559 -10.95 29.39 41.37
N GLU A 560 -10.06 28.39 41.46
CA GLU A 560 -8.73 28.46 40.86
C GLU A 560 -8.56 27.41 39.75
N ARG A 561 -7.66 27.67 38.81
CA ARG A 561 -7.24 26.73 37.76
C ARG A 561 -8.42 26.16 36.98
N LEU A 562 -9.32 27.04 36.55
CA LEU A 562 -10.43 26.68 35.66
C LEU A 562 -9.85 26.24 34.31
N TRP A 563 -9.92 24.93 34.04
CA TRP A 563 -9.33 24.25 32.89
C TRP A 563 -10.38 23.57 32.01
N ALA A 564 -10.06 23.49 30.72
CA ALA A 564 -10.79 22.81 29.66
C ALA A 564 -12.32 22.96 29.75
N PRO A 565 -12.86 24.20 29.77
CA PRO A 565 -14.30 24.39 29.75
C PRO A 565 -14.88 23.98 28.39
N GLU A 566 -15.86 23.08 28.38
CA GLU A 566 -16.57 22.64 27.18
C GLU A 566 -18.05 23.02 27.22
N LEU A 567 -18.55 23.60 26.13
CA LEU A 567 -19.94 24.05 26.00
C LEU A 567 -20.78 22.98 25.28
N HIS A 568 -21.80 22.44 25.95
CA HIS A 568 -22.62 21.36 25.39
C HIS A 568 -24.11 21.75 25.30
N ASP A 569 -24.77 21.39 24.21
CA ASP A 569 -26.24 21.41 24.12
C ASP A 569 -26.77 20.02 24.48
N LEU A 570 -27.28 19.88 25.70
CA LEU A 570 -27.80 18.61 26.21
C LEU A 570 -29.23 18.81 26.69
N GLN A 571 -30.12 17.99 26.16
CA GLN A 571 -31.53 17.96 26.57
C GLN A 571 -32.24 19.33 26.43
N GLY A 572 -31.91 20.09 25.37
CA GLY A 572 -32.55 21.37 25.06
C GLY A 572 -32.03 22.56 25.90
N ARG A 573 -30.85 22.44 26.49
CA ARG A 573 -30.24 23.45 27.35
C ARG A 573 -28.73 23.47 27.20
N TRP A 574 -28.15 24.66 27.36
CA TRP A 574 -26.70 24.82 27.42
C TRP A 574 -26.12 24.38 28.76
N TRP A 575 -25.00 23.67 28.71
CA TRP A 575 -24.23 23.24 29.86
C TRP A 575 -22.76 23.55 29.63
N VAL A 576 -22.01 23.85 30.69
CA VAL A 576 -20.55 23.90 30.62
C VAL A 576 -19.98 22.91 31.61
N TYR A 577 -19.14 22.01 31.13
CA TYR A 577 -18.31 21.15 31.97
C TYR A 577 -16.92 21.75 32.02
N PHE A 578 -16.32 21.83 33.21
CA PHE A 578 -14.98 22.39 33.39
C PHE A 578 -14.31 21.76 34.60
N ALA A 579 -12.98 21.71 34.58
CA ALA A 579 -12.20 21.33 35.75
C ALA A 579 -11.85 22.58 36.56
N ALA A 580 -11.85 22.47 37.88
CA ALA A 580 -11.37 23.54 38.76
C ALA A 580 -10.76 22.96 40.02
N ALA A 581 -9.89 23.73 40.66
CA ALA A 581 -9.25 23.39 41.91
C ALA A 581 -9.63 24.35 43.04
N ASP A 582 -9.48 23.83 44.25
CA ASP A 582 -9.53 24.59 45.48
C ASP A 582 -8.23 25.40 45.62
N PRO A 583 -8.30 26.72 45.87
CA PRO A 583 -7.11 27.57 45.94
C PRO A 583 -6.16 27.23 47.10
N VAL A 584 -6.67 26.60 48.15
CA VAL A 584 -5.88 26.15 49.31
C VAL A 584 -5.24 24.78 49.02
N LEU A 585 -5.97 23.88 48.36
CA LEU A 585 -5.49 22.52 48.13
C LEU A 585 -4.67 22.37 46.85
N GLY A 586 -4.82 23.28 45.88
CA GLY A 586 -4.08 23.30 44.62
C GLY A 586 -4.42 22.12 43.70
N ASN A 587 -3.49 21.76 42.82
CA ASN A 587 -3.71 20.82 41.69
C ASN A 587 -4.40 19.50 42.07
N ARG A 588 -4.01 18.88 43.19
CA ARG A 588 -4.56 17.61 43.69
C ARG A 588 -6.08 17.63 43.95
N SER A 589 -6.66 18.82 44.05
CA SER A 589 -8.10 19.01 44.29
C SER A 589 -8.93 19.14 43.01
N HIS A 590 -8.34 19.04 41.81
CA HIS A 590 -9.12 19.16 40.58
C HIS A 590 -10.26 18.16 40.49
N ARG A 591 -11.46 18.67 40.24
CA ARG A 591 -12.68 17.91 39.99
C ARG A 591 -13.43 18.49 38.80
N MET A 592 -14.35 17.70 38.26
CA MET A 592 -15.27 18.13 37.22
C MET A 592 -16.49 18.83 37.81
N TYR A 593 -16.75 20.05 37.34
CA TYR A 593 -17.86 20.91 37.73
C TYR A 593 -18.76 21.24 36.54
N VAL A 594 -20.01 21.60 36.84
CA VAL A 594 -21.04 21.86 35.83
C VAL A 594 -21.68 23.22 36.06
N LEU A 595 -21.82 24.00 34.97
CA LEU A 595 -22.71 25.15 34.90
C LEU A 595 -23.93 24.82 34.07
N ARG A 596 -25.07 25.41 34.46
CA ARG A 596 -26.32 25.38 33.72
C ARG A 596 -26.57 26.74 33.08
N GLY A 597 -26.66 26.77 31.76
CA GLY A 597 -26.98 27.96 30.98
C GLY A 597 -28.46 28.06 30.61
N PRO A 598 -28.82 29.04 29.76
CA PRO A 598 -30.18 29.20 29.24
C PRO A 598 -30.59 28.02 28.35
N LEU A 599 -31.88 27.96 27.99
CA LEU A 599 -32.38 27.00 27.00
C LEU A 599 -31.54 27.05 25.72
N SER A 600 -31.35 25.91 25.06
CA SER A 600 -30.60 25.88 23.79
C SER A 600 -31.43 26.34 22.58
N SER A 601 -32.62 26.89 22.81
CA SER A 601 -33.32 27.80 21.88
C SER A 601 -32.88 29.27 22.03
N SER A 602 -32.21 29.60 23.16
CA SER A 602 -31.38 30.75 23.58
C SER A 602 -29.91 30.88 23.14
N SER A 603 -29.36 32.04 22.72
CA SER A 603 -27.88 32.15 22.60
C SER A 603 -27.23 31.72 23.92
N PRO A 604 -26.07 31.04 23.95
CA PRO A 604 -25.36 30.75 25.19
C PRO A 604 -24.95 32.03 25.93
N ARG A 605 -24.90 33.20 25.26
CA ARG A 605 -24.76 34.50 25.94
C ARG A 605 -26.02 34.95 26.69
N GLY A 606 -27.14 34.28 26.47
CA GLY A 606 -28.46 34.71 26.91
C GLY A 606 -28.99 35.90 26.10
N ASP A 607 -30.25 36.21 26.33
CA ASP A 607 -30.95 37.43 25.90
C ASP A 607 -31.35 38.30 27.11
N GLY A 608 -30.81 37.98 28.29
CA GLY A 608 -31.14 38.60 29.57
C GLY A 608 -32.31 37.94 30.33
N SER A 609 -32.89 36.85 29.81
CA SER A 609 -34.00 36.14 30.47
C SER A 609 -33.57 35.11 31.54
N GLU A 610 -32.39 34.49 31.39
CA GLU A 610 -31.82 33.52 32.33
C GLU A 610 -30.28 33.65 32.37
N ASP A 611 -29.71 33.68 33.57
CA ASP A 611 -28.26 33.73 33.80
C ASP A 611 -27.65 32.33 33.97
N TRP A 612 -26.36 32.22 33.66
CA TRP A 612 -25.58 31.02 33.96
C TRP A 612 -25.52 30.75 35.45
N THR A 613 -25.91 29.54 35.86
CA THR A 613 -25.95 29.12 37.26
C THR A 613 -24.92 28.02 37.53
N PHE A 614 -24.11 28.18 38.57
CA PHE A 614 -23.25 27.10 39.07
C PHE A 614 -24.09 25.99 39.70
N VAL A 615 -23.93 24.76 39.20
CA VAL A 615 -24.67 23.59 39.71
C VAL A 615 -23.90 22.88 40.80
N GLY A 616 -22.58 22.77 40.65
CA GLY A 616 -21.73 21.99 41.55
C GLY A 616 -20.87 20.95 40.82
N PRO A 617 -20.18 20.07 41.55
CA PRO A 617 -19.48 18.94 40.97
C PRO A 617 -20.46 17.95 40.33
N VAL A 618 -19.99 17.13 39.38
CA VAL A 618 -20.78 16.02 38.83
C VAL A 618 -21.20 15.09 39.98
N LYS A 619 -22.50 15.00 40.25
CA LYS A 619 -23.02 14.26 41.41
C LYS A 619 -22.78 12.77 41.26
N ALA A 620 -22.45 12.12 42.38
CA ALA A 620 -22.15 10.68 42.47
C ALA A 620 -20.91 10.22 41.66
N MET A 621 -20.09 11.14 41.16
CA MET A 621 -18.70 10.87 40.80
C MET A 621 -17.86 10.70 42.08
N ASP A 622 -16.84 9.83 42.07
CA ASP A 622 -15.96 9.62 43.21
C ASP A 622 -15.26 10.95 43.57
N PRO A 623 -15.54 11.54 44.75
CA PRO A 623 -14.98 12.83 45.13
C PRO A 623 -13.49 12.73 45.49
N SER A 624 -12.91 11.53 45.61
CA SER A 624 -11.49 11.32 45.88
C SER A 624 -10.63 11.28 44.62
N GLN A 625 -11.21 10.92 43.47
CA GLN A 625 -10.49 10.82 42.21
C GLN A 625 -10.20 12.20 41.62
N TRP A 626 -8.93 12.43 41.26
CA TRP A 626 -8.54 13.61 40.50
C TRP A 626 -9.07 13.50 39.07
N ALA A 627 -9.67 14.57 38.55
CA ALA A 627 -10.32 14.56 37.24
C ALA A 627 -10.23 15.93 36.53
N ILE A 628 -9.85 15.91 35.25
CA ILE A 628 -9.81 17.07 34.35
C ILE A 628 -10.34 16.72 32.95
N ASP A 629 -10.46 17.73 32.09
CA ASP A 629 -10.72 17.59 30.65
C ASP A 629 -11.93 16.71 30.31
N GLY A 630 -13.07 17.00 30.94
CA GLY A 630 -14.27 16.19 30.77
C GLY A 630 -15.12 16.60 29.58
N THR A 631 -15.38 15.65 28.67
CA THR A 631 -16.35 15.77 27.57
C THR A 631 -17.57 14.88 27.78
N VAL A 632 -18.74 15.36 27.36
CA VAL A 632 -20.00 14.61 27.45
C VAL A 632 -20.55 14.29 26.09
N PHE A 633 -20.96 13.03 25.90
CA PHE A 633 -21.53 12.56 24.64
C PHE A 633 -22.63 11.54 24.87
N THR A 634 -23.46 11.33 23.85
CA THR A 634 -24.51 10.31 23.85
C THR A 634 -24.07 9.15 22.97
N LEU A 635 -24.13 7.93 23.50
CA LEU A 635 -23.86 6.71 22.77
C LEU A 635 -24.99 5.71 23.08
N ASN A 636 -25.64 5.19 22.03
CA ASN A 636 -26.79 4.27 22.16
C ASN A 636 -27.91 4.79 23.08
N GLY A 637 -28.14 6.11 23.09
CA GLY A 637 -29.17 6.76 23.92
C GLY A 637 -28.77 7.00 25.38
N GLN A 638 -27.57 6.59 25.80
CA GLN A 638 -27.02 6.80 27.14
C GLN A 638 -26.00 7.96 27.12
N LEU A 639 -26.08 8.85 28.10
CA LEU A 639 -25.08 9.91 28.31
C LEU A 639 -23.85 9.34 29.01
N TYR A 640 -22.66 9.74 28.56
CA TYR A 640 -21.38 9.41 29.18
C TYR A 640 -20.53 10.66 29.36
N LEU A 641 -19.76 10.69 30.44
CA LEU A 641 -18.65 11.61 30.67
C LEU A 641 -17.34 10.84 30.45
N ALA A 642 -16.57 11.24 29.44
CA ALA A 642 -15.17 10.83 29.32
C ALA A 642 -14.27 11.93 29.89
N TYR A 643 -13.25 11.56 30.67
CA TYR A 643 -12.37 12.52 31.32
C TYR A 643 -10.98 11.93 31.58
N SER A 644 -10.00 12.80 31.85
CA SER A 644 -8.67 12.39 32.31
C SER A 644 -8.63 12.26 33.82
N GLY A 645 -8.06 11.17 34.32
CA GLY A 645 -7.94 10.95 35.76
C GLY A 645 -6.60 10.35 36.17
N TRP A 646 -6.21 10.59 37.43
CA TRP A 646 -5.13 9.83 38.05
C TRP A 646 -5.57 8.38 38.27
N PRO A 647 -4.68 7.40 38.04
CA PRO A 647 -4.98 6.00 38.30
C PRO A 647 -5.52 5.76 39.71
N VAL A 648 -6.62 5.02 39.82
CA VAL A 648 -7.23 4.70 41.12
C VAL A 648 -6.24 3.88 41.95
N GLY A 649 -5.96 4.33 43.19
CA GLY A 649 -5.06 3.63 44.12
C GLY A 649 -3.58 4.00 44.03
N THR A 650 -3.18 4.94 43.15
CA THR A 650 -1.82 5.52 43.17
C THR A 650 -1.70 6.64 44.20
N SER A 651 -0.47 6.88 44.68
CA SER A 651 -0.20 7.97 45.62
C SER A 651 -0.54 9.33 44.99
N PRO A 652 -1.20 10.26 45.69
CA PRO A 652 -1.46 11.63 45.21
C PRO A 652 -0.20 12.45 44.87
N ALA A 653 1.00 11.91 45.12
CA ALA A 653 2.28 12.52 44.78
C ALA A 653 2.77 12.19 43.36
N ASP A 654 2.15 11.23 42.67
CA ASP A 654 2.51 10.86 41.30
C ASP A 654 1.63 11.58 40.28
N GLU A 655 1.91 12.87 40.07
CA GLU A 655 1.24 13.70 39.06
C GLU A 655 1.68 13.36 37.61
N ARG A 656 2.54 12.35 37.44
CA ARG A 656 3.16 12.02 36.15
C ARG A 656 2.35 11.03 35.33
N THR A 657 1.33 10.41 35.91
CA THR A 657 0.50 9.41 35.23
C THR A 657 -0.96 9.83 35.17
N GLN A 658 -1.54 9.86 33.97
CA GLN A 658 -2.97 10.10 33.72
C GLN A 658 -3.51 9.09 32.71
N ALA A 659 -4.78 8.73 32.87
CA ALA A 659 -5.48 7.75 32.05
C ALA A 659 -6.90 8.22 31.71
N LEU A 660 -7.49 7.69 30.64
CA LEU A 660 -8.85 8.04 30.25
C LEU A 660 -9.89 7.16 30.96
N TYR A 661 -10.90 7.81 31.51
CA TYR A 661 -12.00 7.19 32.22
C TYR A 661 -13.33 7.47 31.53
N LEU A 662 -14.27 6.54 31.67
CA LEU A 662 -15.65 6.68 31.23
C LEU A 662 -16.62 6.50 32.40
N LEU A 663 -17.59 7.41 32.53
CA LEU A 663 -18.62 7.39 33.57
C LEU A 663 -20.00 7.60 32.95
N PRO A 664 -20.97 6.68 33.14
CA PRO A 664 -22.32 6.85 32.63
C PRO A 664 -23.08 7.89 33.47
N LEU A 665 -23.85 8.76 32.80
CA LEU A 665 -24.63 9.82 33.42
C LEU A 665 -26.14 9.55 33.31
N SER A 666 -26.86 9.68 34.42
CA SER A 666 -28.34 9.61 34.43
C SER A 666 -29.00 10.94 34.02
N SER A 667 -28.26 12.04 34.14
CA SER A 667 -28.63 13.39 33.68
C SER A 667 -27.35 14.21 33.45
N PRO A 668 -27.41 15.41 32.83
CA PRO A 668 -26.25 16.29 32.67
C PRO A 668 -25.54 16.72 33.98
N THR A 669 -26.02 16.30 35.15
CA THR A 669 -25.46 16.70 36.45
C THR A 669 -25.18 15.53 37.38
N MET A 670 -25.46 14.29 36.98
CA MET A 670 -25.48 13.15 37.89
C MET A 670 -25.06 11.85 37.19
N ALA A 671 -24.11 11.14 37.78
CA ALA A 671 -23.72 9.79 37.38
C ALA A 671 -24.88 8.79 37.57
N VAL A 672 -24.82 7.65 36.89
CA VAL A 672 -25.76 6.55 37.15
C VAL A 672 -25.47 5.95 38.52
N ALA A 673 -26.50 5.84 39.37
CA ALA A 673 -26.35 5.34 40.73
C ALA A 673 -25.75 3.92 40.76
N GLY A 674 -24.76 3.71 41.63
CA GLY A 674 -24.09 2.41 41.80
C GLY A 674 -23.05 2.07 40.73
N THR A 675 -22.77 2.99 39.80
CA THR A 675 -21.68 2.82 38.82
C THR A 675 -20.39 3.48 39.31
N THR A 676 -19.25 2.96 38.86
CA THR A 676 -17.94 3.58 39.05
C THR A 676 -17.33 3.88 37.69
N ALA A 677 -16.46 4.88 37.63
CA ALA A 677 -15.78 5.20 36.39
C ALA A 677 -14.84 4.05 35.99
N VAL A 678 -14.83 3.69 34.70
CA VAL A 678 -13.96 2.63 34.17
C VAL A 678 -12.80 3.26 33.42
N GLN A 679 -11.59 2.81 33.70
CA GLN A 679 -10.41 3.15 32.91
C GLN A 679 -10.50 2.46 31.54
N ILE A 680 -10.80 3.23 30.48
CA ILE A 680 -10.97 2.71 29.12
C ILE A 680 -9.66 2.74 28.31
N SER A 681 -8.68 3.53 28.74
CA SER A 681 -7.35 3.59 28.12
C SER A 681 -6.31 3.97 29.17
N PHE A 682 -5.08 3.50 28.97
CA PHE A 682 -3.92 3.78 29.80
C PHE A 682 -2.71 4.04 28.88
N PRO A 683 -1.76 4.94 29.21
CA PRO A 683 -0.57 5.20 28.40
C PRO A 683 0.40 4.00 28.40
N SER A 684 0.16 3.05 27.50
CA SER A 684 0.89 1.79 27.36
C SER A 684 1.99 1.89 26.32
N GLU A 685 1.83 2.76 25.32
CA GLU A 685 2.73 2.85 24.18
C GLU A 685 3.94 3.72 24.51
N PRO A 686 5.14 3.40 23.99
CA PRO A 686 6.34 4.23 24.19
C PRO A 686 6.15 5.66 23.71
N TRP A 687 5.40 5.87 22.63
CA TRP A 687 5.18 7.20 22.04
C TRP A 687 4.19 8.07 22.84
N GLU A 688 3.44 7.51 23.79
CA GLU A 688 2.55 8.26 24.70
C GLU A 688 3.31 8.90 25.88
N LYS A 689 4.62 8.65 25.99
CA LYS A 689 5.44 8.98 27.16
C LYS A 689 6.58 9.93 26.82
N THR A 690 6.96 10.75 27.79
CA THR A 690 8.22 11.53 27.78
C THR A 690 8.96 11.28 29.07
N GLY A 691 10.06 10.51 28.99
CA GLY A 691 10.74 9.99 30.18
C GLY A 691 9.77 9.18 31.05
N ASP A 692 9.66 9.55 32.32
CA ASP A 692 8.75 8.92 33.29
C ASP A 692 7.33 9.51 33.29
N VAL A 693 7.03 10.46 32.41
CA VAL A 693 5.69 11.07 32.31
C VAL A 693 4.83 10.33 31.30
N ALA A 694 3.65 9.89 31.71
CA ALA A 694 2.71 9.07 30.95
C ALA A 694 1.30 9.65 31.09
N ILE A 695 0.92 10.56 30.19
CA ILE A 695 -0.35 11.30 30.28
C ILE A 695 -1.25 10.92 29.11
N GLN A 696 -2.54 10.75 29.39
CA GLN A 696 -3.63 10.82 28.41
C GLN A 696 -4.65 11.82 28.92
N GLU A 697 -4.94 12.89 28.18
CA GLU A 697 -5.87 13.95 28.57
C GLU A 697 -6.64 14.51 27.36
N GLY A 698 -7.48 15.53 27.56
CA GLY A 698 -8.28 16.14 26.49
C GLY A 698 -9.15 15.18 25.66
N PRO A 699 -9.89 14.21 26.23
CA PRO A 699 -10.78 13.35 25.45
C PRO A 699 -11.87 14.16 24.73
N GLN A 700 -12.10 13.89 23.46
CA GLN A 700 -13.17 14.46 22.66
C GLN A 700 -13.91 13.38 21.89
N TRP A 701 -15.24 13.32 22.01
CA TRP A 701 -16.04 12.35 21.26
C TRP A 701 -16.18 12.76 19.80
N ILE A 702 -15.81 11.86 18.90
CA ILE A 702 -15.80 12.09 17.46
C ILE A 702 -16.53 10.98 16.72
N VAL A 703 -17.32 11.37 15.74
CA VAL A 703 -18.09 10.50 14.86
C VAL A 703 -17.80 10.92 13.42
N THR A 704 -17.47 9.98 12.55
CA THR A 704 -17.25 10.27 11.14
C THR A 704 -18.56 10.77 10.48
N PRO A 705 -18.48 11.69 9.51
CA PRO A 705 -19.64 12.05 8.69
C PRO A 705 -20.03 10.93 7.70
N ARG A 706 -19.19 9.89 7.52
CA ARG A 706 -19.43 8.79 6.57
C ARG A 706 -20.27 7.69 7.20
N LEU A 707 -21.32 7.25 6.50
CA LEU A 707 -22.18 6.17 6.95
C LEU A 707 -21.89 4.90 6.13
N ASP A 708 -21.89 3.76 6.81
CA ASP A 708 -21.87 2.46 6.18
C ASP A 708 -23.22 2.16 5.48
N SER A 709 -23.28 1.03 4.78
CA SER A 709 -24.50 0.59 4.07
C SER A 709 -25.71 0.35 4.98
N ALA A 710 -25.50 0.21 6.29
CA ALA A 710 -26.54 0.07 7.31
C ALA A 710 -26.92 1.41 7.96
N GLY A 711 -26.36 2.53 7.50
CA GLY A 711 -26.62 3.86 8.04
C GLY A 711 -25.93 4.14 9.38
N LYS A 712 -24.93 3.34 9.77
CA LYS A 712 -24.13 3.57 10.98
C LYS A 712 -22.83 4.31 10.62
N PRO A 713 -22.25 5.09 11.54
CA PRO A 713 -20.95 5.73 11.28
C PRO A 713 -19.86 4.69 11.00
N GLU A 714 -19.08 4.88 9.92
CA GLU A 714 -17.94 3.99 9.59
C GLU A 714 -16.87 3.99 10.70
N TRP A 715 -16.81 5.07 11.48
CA TRP A 715 -15.87 5.25 12.59
C TRP A 715 -16.46 6.16 13.69
N GLN A 716 -16.30 5.78 14.96
CA GLN A 716 -16.64 6.62 16.11
C GLN A 716 -15.73 6.28 17.29
N GLY A 717 -15.43 7.25 18.16
CA GLY A 717 -14.51 7.05 19.27
C GLY A 717 -14.10 8.35 19.95
N LEU A 718 -12.99 8.30 20.69
CA LEU A 718 -12.37 9.45 21.33
C LEU A 718 -11.11 9.89 20.59
N LEU A 719 -10.97 11.19 20.36
CA LEU A 719 -9.68 11.86 20.20
C LEU A 719 -9.14 12.15 21.60
N TYR A 720 -7.84 12.01 21.82
CA TYR A 720 -7.21 12.41 23.08
C TYR A 720 -5.79 12.89 22.83
N SER A 721 -5.21 13.54 23.82
CA SER A 721 -3.83 14.01 23.79
C SER A 721 -2.99 13.22 24.78
N CYS A 722 -1.70 13.09 24.50
CA CYS A 722 -0.79 12.32 25.33
C CYS A 722 0.61 12.93 25.36
N SER A 723 1.44 12.41 26.27
CA SER A 723 2.71 13.01 26.67
C SER A 723 2.52 14.30 27.48
N ALA A 724 3.61 14.86 28.00
CA ALA A 724 3.59 16.04 28.85
C ALA A 724 3.20 17.31 28.06
N SER A 725 2.08 17.95 28.42
CA SER A 725 1.55 19.13 27.73
C SER A 725 2.45 20.36 27.78
N TRP A 726 3.38 20.42 28.74
CA TRP A 726 4.40 21.46 28.84
C TRP A 726 5.67 21.16 28.03
N THR A 727 5.61 20.20 27.10
CA THR A 727 6.76 19.79 26.28
C THR A 727 6.41 19.82 24.79
N PRO A 728 7.40 19.99 23.90
CA PRO A 728 7.20 19.89 22.45
C PRO A 728 6.84 18.45 22.01
N HIS A 729 6.85 17.47 22.91
CA HIS A 729 6.47 16.10 22.65
C HIS A 729 4.98 15.83 22.90
N TYR A 730 4.19 16.84 23.28
CA TYR A 730 2.73 16.74 23.35
C TYR A 730 2.16 16.40 21.97
N LYS A 731 1.20 15.48 21.93
CA LYS A 731 0.68 14.92 20.68
C LYS A 731 -0.76 14.43 20.84
N MET A 732 -1.46 14.25 19.73
CA MET A 732 -2.81 13.70 19.69
C MET A 732 -2.84 12.26 19.17
N ALA A 733 -3.82 11.48 19.62
CA ALA A 733 -4.07 10.10 19.24
C ALA A 733 -5.58 9.76 19.32
N THR A 734 -5.97 8.56 18.89
CA THR A 734 -7.39 8.16 18.87
C THR A 734 -7.63 6.84 19.60
N LEU A 735 -8.85 6.69 20.11
CA LEU A 735 -9.37 5.50 20.78
C LEU A 735 -10.74 5.17 20.17
N GLN A 736 -10.75 4.25 19.21
CA GLN A 736 -11.95 3.87 18.46
C GLN A 736 -12.87 2.99 19.30
N TYR A 737 -14.17 3.26 19.27
CA TYR A 737 -15.20 2.38 19.81
C TYR A 737 -15.58 1.31 18.79
N LEU A 738 -15.42 0.03 19.16
CA LEU A 738 -15.62 -1.12 18.29
C LEU A 738 -17.06 -1.69 18.33
N GLY A 739 -17.92 -1.11 19.17
CA GLY A 739 -19.23 -1.68 19.51
C GLY A 739 -19.20 -2.52 20.79
N GLY A 740 -20.37 -2.99 21.21
CA GLY A 740 -20.53 -3.76 22.46
C GLY A 740 -20.92 -2.89 23.66
N ASP A 741 -20.30 -3.14 24.81
CA ASP A 741 -20.51 -2.37 26.05
C ASP A 741 -19.43 -1.28 26.17
N PRO A 742 -19.78 0.01 26.09
CA PRO A 742 -18.80 1.11 26.22
C PRO A 742 -18.04 1.09 27.55
N MET A 743 -18.61 0.49 28.60
CA MET A 743 -17.96 0.37 29.91
C MET A 743 -16.91 -0.77 29.97
N SER A 744 -16.75 -1.54 28.89
CA SER A 744 -15.70 -2.56 28.76
C SER A 744 -14.48 -2.00 28.04
N PRO A 745 -13.26 -2.06 28.62
CA PRO A 745 -12.04 -1.66 27.89
C PRO A 745 -11.82 -2.42 26.58
N ALA A 746 -12.34 -3.66 26.47
CA ALA A 746 -12.25 -4.46 25.24
C ALA A 746 -13.10 -3.92 24.07
N SER A 747 -14.06 -3.02 24.35
CA SER A 747 -14.84 -2.33 23.33
C SER A 747 -14.09 -1.15 22.69
N TRP A 748 -12.84 -0.91 23.08
CA TRP A 748 -12.03 0.21 22.61
C TRP A 748 -10.74 -0.27 21.95
N ARG A 749 -10.32 0.42 20.89
CA ARG A 749 -9.07 0.17 20.18
C ARG A 749 -8.26 1.45 20.05
N LYS A 750 -7.08 1.46 20.68
CA LYS A 750 -6.12 2.57 20.57
C LYS A 750 -5.48 2.61 19.19
N SER A 751 -5.18 3.81 18.69
CA SER A 751 -4.34 4.00 17.50
C SER A 751 -2.94 3.41 17.73
N ARG A 752 -2.32 2.89 16.67
CA ARG A 752 -0.96 2.31 16.73
C ARG A 752 0.16 3.35 16.69
N LYS A 753 -0.18 4.57 16.27
CA LYS A 753 0.71 5.72 16.10
C LYS A 753 -0.03 7.01 16.48
N PRO A 754 0.70 8.11 16.75
CA PRO A 754 0.09 9.43 16.92
C PRO A 754 -0.74 9.83 15.71
N LEU A 755 -1.87 10.50 15.95
CA LEU A 755 -2.66 11.17 14.92
C LEU A 755 -1.93 12.44 14.44
N LEU A 756 -1.42 13.23 15.39
CA LEU A 756 -0.72 14.49 15.12
C LEU A 756 0.38 14.73 16.15
N GLN A 757 1.58 15.10 15.69
CA GLN A 757 2.72 15.50 16.52
C GLN A 757 3.53 16.60 15.83
N SER A 758 4.34 17.36 16.56
CA SER A 758 5.23 18.37 15.98
C SER A 758 6.61 17.81 15.65
N ASP A 759 7.23 18.34 14.60
CA ASP A 759 8.68 18.23 14.42
C ASP A 759 9.37 19.15 15.43
N VAL A 760 10.10 18.57 16.39
CA VAL A 760 10.79 19.31 17.45
C VAL A 760 11.97 20.14 16.93
N ASN A 761 12.46 19.84 15.73
CA ASN A 761 13.54 20.60 15.08
C ASN A 761 13.01 21.53 13.97
N GLY A 762 11.71 21.47 13.69
CA GLY A 762 11.06 22.26 12.65
C GLY A 762 10.72 23.69 13.10
N PRO A 763 10.18 24.53 12.20
CA PRO A 763 9.83 25.93 12.49
C PRO A 763 8.58 26.13 13.35
N GLY A 764 7.95 25.05 13.84
CA GLY A 764 6.70 25.08 14.60
C GLY A 764 5.44 24.94 13.72
N PRO A 765 4.26 24.87 14.35
CA PRO A 765 4.03 25.00 15.79
C PRO A 765 4.32 23.69 16.56
N HIS A 766 4.52 23.80 17.88
CA HIS A 766 5.02 22.72 18.73
C HIS A 766 4.04 22.29 19.82
N GLY A 767 4.05 20.99 20.14
CA GLY A 767 3.22 20.39 21.17
C GLY A 767 1.72 20.47 20.87
N PRO A 768 1.24 19.93 19.73
CA PRO A 768 -0.19 19.90 19.42
C PRO A 768 -0.96 19.02 20.42
N GLY A 769 -1.99 19.57 21.03
CA GLY A 769 -2.92 18.77 21.80
C GLY A 769 -4.11 19.56 22.32
N HIS A 770 -4.90 18.88 23.15
CA HIS A 770 -6.29 19.18 23.51
C HIS A 770 -7.04 19.84 22.33
N GLY A 771 -7.63 19.00 21.48
CA GLY A 771 -8.29 19.46 20.27
C GLY A 771 -9.56 18.69 19.96
N MET A 772 -10.39 19.26 19.08
CA MET A 772 -11.70 18.74 18.71
C MET A 772 -11.93 18.76 17.21
N PHE A 773 -12.80 17.88 16.70
CA PHE A 773 -13.15 17.86 15.28
C PHE A 773 -14.40 18.67 14.99
N LEU A 774 -14.40 19.34 13.84
CA LEU A 774 -15.49 20.17 13.36
C LEU A 774 -15.71 19.92 11.86
N GLN A 775 -16.93 20.18 11.40
CA GLN A 775 -17.22 20.28 9.97
C GLN A 775 -17.18 21.76 9.58
N GLU A 776 -16.33 22.11 8.61
CA GLU A 776 -16.23 23.47 8.06
C GLU A 776 -16.19 23.38 6.53
N ARG A 777 -17.11 24.09 5.85
CA ARG A 777 -17.21 24.12 4.37
C ARG A 777 -17.21 22.74 3.68
N GLY A 778 -17.75 21.72 4.34
CA GLY A 778 -17.81 20.34 3.82
C GLY A 778 -16.53 19.53 4.04
N GLU A 779 -15.54 20.10 4.73
CA GLU A 779 -14.32 19.42 5.16
C GLU A 779 -14.40 19.10 6.67
N THR A 780 -13.77 18.00 7.08
CA THR A 780 -13.50 17.76 8.50
C THR A 780 -12.18 18.45 8.86
N VAL A 781 -12.18 19.25 9.91
CA VAL A 781 -10.98 19.90 10.46
C VAL A 781 -10.85 19.55 11.93
N VAL A 782 -9.62 19.60 12.46
CA VAL A 782 -9.38 19.62 13.91
C VAL A 782 -8.96 21.01 14.31
N VAL A 783 -9.48 21.48 15.45
CA VAL A 783 -8.98 22.66 16.15
C VAL A 783 -8.29 22.18 17.41
N PHE A 784 -7.02 22.53 17.58
CA PHE A 784 -6.17 22.13 18.72
C PHE A 784 -5.37 23.33 19.19
N HIS A 785 -4.73 23.25 20.36
CA HIS A 785 -3.74 24.26 20.72
C HIS A 785 -2.31 23.77 20.46
N ALA A 786 -1.44 24.72 20.13
CA ALA A 786 0.00 24.50 20.05
C ALA A 786 0.74 25.79 20.43
N THR A 787 2.04 25.68 20.62
CA THR A 787 2.95 26.80 20.93
C THR A 787 3.73 27.22 19.70
N ASP A 788 4.16 28.48 19.66
CA ASP A 788 4.96 29.00 18.54
C ASP A 788 6.40 28.47 18.60
N HIS A 789 6.96 28.25 19.81
CA HIS A 789 8.35 27.81 20.00
C HIS A 789 8.48 26.59 20.94
N VAL A 790 9.46 25.72 20.66
CA VAL A 790 9.79 24.48 21.42
C VAL A 790 9.92 24.70 22.94
N GLY A 791 10.36 25.89 23.37
CA GLY A 791 10.62 26.23 24.78
C GLY A 791 9.48 26.94 25.53
N ASP A 792 8.35 27.21 24.88
CA ASP A 792 7.26 27.99 25.48
C ASP A 792 6.54 27.23 26.62
N GLY A 793 6.63 25.90 26.61
CA GLY A 793 6.01 25.04 27.61
C GLY A 793 4.49 25.23 27.67
N ASN A 794 3.97 25.62 28.83
CA ASN A 794 2.53 25.90 29.01
C ASN A 794 2.12 27.33 28.62
N GLN A 795 3.07 28.20 28.30
CA GLN A 795 2.81 29.57 27.85
C GLN A 795 2.59 29.59 26.33
N GLY A 796 1.91 30.61 25.81
CA GLY A 796 1.81 30.81 24.35
C GLY A 796 0.93 29.81 23.60
N ARG A 797 0.15 28.97 24.30
CA ARG A 797 -0.76 27.98 23.69
C ARG A 797 -1.92 28.69 23.00
N LYS A 798 -1.89 28.71 21.67
CA LYS A 798 -2.87 29.37 20.79
C LYS A 798 -3.62 28.33 19.96
N ALA A 799 -4.85 28.64 19.56
CA ALA A 799 -5.62 27.74 18.73
C ALA A 799 -5.04 27.66 17.31
N ARG A 800 -5.06 26.45 16.77
CA ARG A 800 -4.61 26.04 15.45
C ARG A 800 -5.66 25.18 14.79
N MET A 801 -5.71 25.20 13.48
CA MET A 801 -6.65 24.39 12.70
C MET A 801 -5.90 23.62 11.61
N GLN A 802 -6.16 22.33 11.46
CA GLN A 802 -5.56 21.47 10.43
C GLN A 802 -6.63 20.54 9.83
N ARG A 803 -6.53 20.17 8.54
CA ARG A 803 -7.52 19.32 7.85
C ARG A 803 -7.51 17.89 8.38
N VAL A 804 -8.61 17.18 8.25
CA VAL A 804 -8.69 15.75 8.59
C VAL A 804 -9.26 15.00 7.40
N GLN A 805 -8.54 13.97 6.95
CA GLN A 805 -9.07 13.01 6.00
C GLN A 805 -9.57 11.77 6.73
N TRP A 806 -10.59 11.13 6.19
CA TRP A 806 -11.09 9.86 6.71
C TRP A 806 -10.64 8.72 5.80
N ASN A 807 -10.03 7.68 6.38
CA ASN A 807 -9.70 6.44 5.71
C ASN A 807 -10.32 5.25 6.48
N LYS A 808 -10.06 4.01 6.02
CA LYS A 808 -10.62 2.81 6.66
C LYS A 808 -10.12 2.56 8.09
N GLU A 809 -8.99 3.14 8.50
CA GLU A 809 -8.46 3.04 9.87
C GLU A 809 -9.06 4.11 10.81
N GLY A 810 -9.66 5.15 10.26
CA GLY A 810 -10.26 6.26 10.99
C GLY A 810 -9.78 7.63 10.48
N PRO A 811 -9.67 8.63 11.35
CA PRO A 811 -9.16 9.93 10.94
C PRO A 811 -7.66 9.90 10.70
N TRP A 812 -7.22 10.61 9.67
CA TRP A 812 -5.84 10.71 9.23
C TRP A 812 -5.45 12.17 9.00
N MET A 813 -4.27 12.52 9.50
CA MET A 813 -3.75 13.88 9.53
C MET A 813 -2.27 13.97 9.10
N GLY A 814 -1.81 13.02 8.27
CA GLY A 814 -0.40 12.96 7.86
C GLY A 814 0.61 12.62 8.97
N GLY A 815 0.18 12.59 10.24
CA GLY A 815 1.00 12.29 11.41
C GLY A 815 1.77 13.48 11.96
N TRP A 816 1.80 14.61 11.26
CA TRP A 816 2.62 15.77 11.62
C TRP A 816 1.83 17.07 11.48
N VAL A 817 2.08 18.03 12.37
CA VAL A 817 1.63 19.40 12.14
C VAL A 817 2.37 19.93 10.92
N GLY A 818 1.63 20.45 9.95
CA GLY A 818 2.26 21.05 8.78
C GLY A 818 2.57 22.52 8.95
N ARG A 819 3.00 23.14 7.84
CA ARG A 819 3.46 24.52 7.83
C ARG A 819 2.36 25.47 8.26
N GLU A 820 2.70 26.39 9.16
CA GLU A 820 1.78 27.40 9.64
C GLU A 820 1.44 28.45 8.56
N THR A 821 0.18 28.87 8.50
CA THR A 821 -0.35 29.98 7.70
C THR A 821 -1.20 30.88 8.58
N SER A 822 -1.31 32.15 8.21
CA SER A 822 -2.03 33.17 9.00
C SER A 822 -3.17 33.85 8.23
N SER A 823 -3.50 33.37 7.03
CA SER A 823 -4.60 33.92 6.22
C SER A 823 -5.56 32.84 5.74
N GLU A 824 -6.85 33.18 5.68
CA GLU A 824 -7.88 32.30 5.11
C GLU A 824 -7.57 31.95 3.66
N LYS A 825 -7.03 32.91 2.88
CA LYS A 825 -6.71 32.71 1.47
C LYS A 825 -5.63 31.64 1.28
N ASP A 826 -4.53 31.72 2.04
CA ASP A 826 -3.43 30.76 1.94
C ASP A 826 -3.91 29.37 2.37
N TRP A 827 -4.66 29.31 3.48
CA TRP A 827 -5.29 28.10 3.98
C TRP A 827 -6.23 27.43 2.97
N VAL A 828 -7.07 28.21 2.29
CA VAL A 828 -8.00 27.70 1.26
C VAL A 828 -7.24 27.25 0.00
N SER A 829 -6.14 27.92 -0.35
CA SER A 829 -5.36 27.58 -1.53
C SER A 829 -4.42 26.39 -1.35
N GLY A 830 -4.06 26.03 -0.11
CA GLY A 830 -3.03 25.03 0.21
C GLY A 830 -1.60 25.52 -0.08
N VAL A 831 -1.42 26.81 -0.42
CA VAL A 831 -0.15 27.43 -0.76
C VAL A 831 0.07 28.61 0.19
N ALA A 832 1.17 28.61 0.94
CA ALA A 832 1.60 29.78 1.69
C ALA A 832 2.07 30.86 0.69
N SER A 833 1.51 32.07 0.75
CA SER A 833 2.05 33.20 0.00
C SER A 833 3.50 33.48 0.41
N ASP A 834 4.37 33.63 -0.58
CA ASP A 834 5.83 33.75 -0.42
C ASP A 834 6.27 35.16 0.03
N ASP A 835 5.43 35.84 0.82
CA ASP A 835 5.66 37.23 1.27
C ASP A 835 6.67 37.33 2.44
N SER A 836 7.29 36.21 2.83
CA SER A 836 8.36 36.18 3.85
C SER A 836 9.77 36.13 3.26
N VAL A 837 9.92 35.91 1.95
CA VAL A 837 11.23 35.95 1.26
C VAL A 837 11.68 37.40 0.99
N THR A 838 10.73 38.33 0.83
CA THR A 838 11.00 39.75 0.58
C THR A 838 11.52 40.52 1.81
N MET A 839 11.30 40.03 3.04
CA MET A 839 11.80 40.68 4.26
C MET A 839 13.27 40.34 4.57
N ILE A 840 13.80 39.23 4.06
CA ILE A 840 15.21 38.83 4.27
C ILE A 840 16.13 39.58 3.30
N GLU A 841 15.67 39.85 2.07
CA GLU A 841 16.42 40.66 1.10
C GLU A 841 16.47 42.15 1.48
N GLU A 842 15.40 42.71 2.06
CA GLU A 842 15.42 44.09 2.56
C GLU A 842 16.30 44.26 3.81
N ALA A 843 16.33 43.27 4.72
CA ALA A 843 17.20 43.30 5.91
C ALA A 843 18.69 43.12 5.56
N GLN A 844 19.02 42.37 4.49
CA GLN A 844 20.40 42.24 4.00
C GLN A 844 20.87 43.47 3.20
N SER A 845 19.95 44.26 2.61
CA SER A 845 20.31 45.53 1.97
C SER A 845 20.65 46.66 2.96
N LEU A 846 20.14 46.57 4.20
CA LEU A 846 20.32 47.58 5.25
C LEU A 846 21.60 47.41 6.09
N LEU A 847 22.34 46.31 5.95
CA LEU A 847 23.55 46.01 6.74
C LEU A 847 24.85 45.97 5.92
N GLY A 848 24.81 46.44 4.67
CA GLY A 848 25.82 46.11 3.67
C GLY A 848 26.75 47.22 3.16
N HIS A 849 26.87 48.41 3.75
CA HIS A 849 27.87 49.40 3.31
C HIS A 849 28.57 50.10 4.48
N SER A 850 29.69 49.54 4.91
CA SER A 850 30.81 50.32 5.43
C SER A 850 32.10 49.82 4.79
N ASP A 851 32.48 50.47 3.70
CA ASP A 851 33.83 50.46 3.18
C ASP A 851 34.79 50.97 4.24
N MET A 852 35.83 50.18 4.56
CA MET A 852 37.15 50.72 4.90
C MET A 852 38.23 49.65 4.67
N ARG A 853 39.06 49.88 3.65
CA ARG A 853 40.53 49.75 3.65
C ARG A 853 41.09 50.62 2.51
N PRO A 854 42.32 51.15 2.60
CA PRO A 854 43.39 50.83 3.56
C PRO A 854 43.37 51.69 4.82
#